data_AF-A0A7S0IRF2-F1
#
_entry.id   AF-A0A7S0IRF2-F1
#
_cell.length_a   1.000
_cell.length_b   1.000
_cell.length_c   1.000
_cell.angle_alpha   90.00
_cell.angle_beta   90.00
_cell.angle_gamma   90.00
#
_symmetry.space_group_name_H-M   'P 1'
#
loop_
_entity.id
_entity.type
_entity.pdbx_description
1 polymer ?
#
loop_
_entity_poly.entity_id
_entity_poly.type
_entity_poly.pdbx_seq_one_letter_code
_entity_poly.pdbx_strand_id
1 'polypeptide(L)'
;ARSEDAATAELLREYEVKVAKLMSVVRGYIDGDASGYWVGVQGDERCAGEGMQPLSDERALCGCRVDVCGAGRLAADAMRWATASQVAFLNSGAIAEGLVHGAQTTGDVTRILPYLNEVVKMVLPGVDLRAALVHGLSALPLASATWADGRFLQLSGLQIWWYFSSEGEPIIDEVRVATDAAQTAFEPLHDNATYSVATLDYVANGGDDFVMLQKHAAVRTGQTASEAIGRYLEAKAPVAARPLDINKATAGARITQTAAVVMVALGLLCPSGPGEVSMREECDHVWNAVERLNDKTDGWFDGLLPRTHILLDESTIGCSRGKAAAGLAELVEKFGPAGLPLTTVIGPWCSDDVEAVAPANSVVISPASSATSLSDVVRYPHLVRLVSSNAGFGRAAAALCRSFGWRRVAVLHDDSIWGKSAAESFMRELTSQDGVVLNPDSVLVWRSDFDASHPAEQLQRSAKELLRRIEDARARVIMLALHTEVMRQIFKAFYLTSGNGGFWGQRDKFGWISGWVDEDIFYDSDGNIDTDVLVGAEGMLGLIEAADKDRREYVAYKKQYDSVASRAACGDERDVEQRGFCDASTDAALPGFSALAVDSVLLWAQALSRLSGSERADAGSLYAKLLSARDSQGEALEGISGPLHFDENGDRLGSFEIKNLQFSQSRRRRRRLSL
;
A
#
# COMPACT_ATOMS: atom_id res chain seq x y z
N ALA A 1 -8.07 -14.65 78.03
CA ALA A 1 -8.55 -13.93 76.84
C ALA A 1 -9.98 -13.49 77.16
N ARG A 2 -10.26 -12.18 77.10
CA ARG A 2 -11.52 -11.59 77.59
C ARG A 2 -12.70 -12.17 76.81
N SER A 3 -13.71 -12.62 77.55
CA SER A 3 -15.05 -12.84 77.04
C SER A 3 -15.47 -11.61 76.25
N GLU A 4 -15.81 -11.79 74.98
CA GLU A 4 -16.60 -10.80 74.25
C GLU A 4 -17.80 -10.44 75.13
N ASP A 5 -17.96 -9.14 75.38
CA ASP A 5 -19.05 -8.60 76.15
C ASP A 5 -20.38 -9.02 75.50
N ALA A 6 -21.20 -9.79 76.22
CA ALA A 6 -22.45 -10.34 75.69
C ALA A 6 -23.38 -9.26 75.13
N ALA A 7 -23.28 -8.02 75.64
CA ALA A 7 -24.00 -6.86 75.11
C ALA A 7 -23.47 -6.43 73.73
N THR A 8 -22.15 -6.48 73.52
CA THR A 8 -21.52 -6.20 72.21
C THR A 8 -21.91 -7.28 71.18
N ALA A 9 -21.92 -8.55 71.59
CA ALA A 9 -22.34 -9.66 70.72
C ALA A 9 -23.82 -9.59 70.33
N GLU A 10 -24.70 -9.10 71.21
CA GLU A 10 -26.12 -8.86 70.90
C GLU A 10 -26.29 -7.69 69.92
N LEU A 11 -25.60 -6.56 70.15
CA LEU A 11 -25.62 -5.41 69.25
C LEU A 11 -25.10 -5.75 67.84
N LEU A 12 -24.04 -6.57 67.76
CA LEU A 12 -23.52 -7.05 66.48
C LEU A 12 -24.54 -7.95 65.78
N ARG A 13 -25.21 -8.87 66.49
CA ARG A 13 -26.29 -9.70 65.91
C ARG A 13 -27.46 -8.84 65.41
N GLU A 14 -27.89 -7.84 66.17
CA GLU A 14 -28.94 -6.92 65.71
C GLU A 14 -28.51 -6.13 64.45
N TYR A 15 -27.24 -5.72 64.40
CA TYR A 15 -26.68 -5.01 63.25
C TYR A 15 -26.57 -5.92 62.03
N GLU A 16 -26.10 -7.16 62.19
CA GLU A 16 -26.04 -8.18 61.14
C GLU A 16 -27.42 -8.46 60.54
N VAL A 17 -28.46 -8.57 61.37
CA VAL A 17 -29.85 -8.74 60.89
C VAL A 17 -30.32 -7.52 60.10
N LYS A 18 -30.00 -6.30 60.54
CA LYS A 18 -30.33 -5.07 59.80
C LYS A 18 -29.61 -5.00 58.46
N VAL A 19 -28.32 -5.31 58.44
CA VAL A 19 -27.50 -5.32 57.22
C VAL A 19 -28.01 -6.41 56.27
N ALA A 20 -28.26 -7.63 56.75
CA ALA A 20 -28.80 -8.72 55.92
C ALA A 20 -30.14 -8.35 55.28
N LYS A 21 -31.01 -7.66 56.03
CA LYS A 21 -32.29 -7.15 55.51
C LYS A 21 -32.10 -6.07 54.44
N LEU A 22 -31.15 -5.15 54.61
CA LEU A 22 -30.83 -4.14 53.61
C LEU A 22 -30.21 -4.76 52.35
N MET A 23 -29.29 -5.71 52.53
CA MET A 23 -28.58 -6.37 51.44
C MET A 23 -29.50 -7.27 50.60
N SER A 24 -30.57 -7.82 51.19
CA SER A 24 -31.53 -8.69 50.48
C SER A 24 -32.61 -7.95 49.68
N VAL A 25 -32.65 -6.62 49.71
CA VAL A 25 -33.62 -5.85 48.91
C VAL A 25 -33.31 -6.00 47.43
N VAL A 26 -34.25 -6.53 46.65
CA VAL A 26 -34.17 -6.63 45.19
C VAL A 26 -34.27 -5.24 44.57
N ARG A 27 -33.27 -4.88 43.76
CA ARG A 27 -33.18 -3.62 43.01
C ARG A 27 -33.67 -3.75 41.58
N GLY A 28 -33.64 -4.95 41.02
CA GLY A 28 -34.22 -5.22 39.70
C GLY A 28 -33.84 -6.59 39.21
N TYR A 29 -34.09 -6.83 37.92
CA TYR A 29 -33.89 -8.13 37.28
C TYR A 29 -33.04 -7.98 36.03
N ILE A 30 -32.09 -8.88 35.83
CA ILE A 30 -31.26 -8.92 34.62
C ILE A 30 -31.45 -10.25 33.89
N ASP A 31 -31.23 -10.22 32.58
CA ASP A 31 -31.15 -11.40 31.73
C ASP A 31 -29.75 -11.46 31.10
N GLY A 32 -29.03 -12.56 31.36
CA GLY A 32 -27.63 -12.76 31.02
C GLY A 32 -26.72 -12.83 32.25
N ASP A 33 -25.60 -13.52 32.07
CA ASP A 33 -24.49 -13.53 33.03
C ASP A 33 -23.37 -12.61 32.51
N ALA A 34 -22.64 -11.98 33.42
CA ALA A 34 -21.50 -11.14 33.06
C ALA A 34 -20.27 -11.47 33.91
N SER A 35 -19.09 -11.46 33.28
CA SER A 35 -17.82 -11.54 33.98
C SER A 35 -17.65 -10.46 35.05
N GLY A 36 -16.84 -10.81 36.06
CA GLY A 36 -16.22 -9.85 36.97
C GLY A 36 -14.80 -9.50 36.52
N TYR A 37 -13.95 -9.10 37.46
CA TYR A 37 -12.58 -8.59 37.21
C TYR A 37 -11.56 -9.55 36.56
N TRP A 38 -11.94 -10.77 36.25
CA TRP A 38 -11.01 -11.83 35.89
C TRP A 38 -10.60 -11.75 34.41
N VAL A 39 -9.55 -12.51 34.07
CA VAL A 39 -9.06 -12.70 32.69
C VAL A 39 -8.94 -14.20 32.45
N GLY A 40 -9.27 -14.63 31.24
CA GLY A 40 -9.12 -16.02 30.81
C GLY A 40 -8.63 -16.16 29.38
N VAL A 41 -8.42 -17.41 28.96
CA VAL A 41 -7.97 -17.78 27.62
C VAL A 41 -9.03 -18.62 26.91
N GLN A 42 -8.87 -18.80 25.60
CA GLN A 42 -9.72 -19.68 24.82
C GLN A 42 -9.78 -21.11 25.41
N GLY A 43 -11.01 -21.59 25.64
CA GLY A 43 -11.28 -22.90 26.25
C GLY A 43 -11.56 -22.85 27.76
N ASP A 44 -11.41 -21.70 28.42
CA ASP A 44 -11.90 -21.51 29.78
C ASP A 44 -13.44 -21.48 29.78
N GLU A 45 -14.09 -22.28 30.64
CA GLU A 45 -15.56 -22.29 30.79
C GLU A 45 -16.09 -20.90 31.14
N ARG A 46 -15.30 -20.09 31.85
CA ARG A 46 -15.68 -18.74 32.24
C ARG A 46 -15.75 -17.79 31.03
N CYS A 47 -15.01 -18.06 29.94
CA CYS A 47 -15.07 -17.28 28.70
C CYS A 47 -16.28 -17.65 27.83
N ALA A 48 -17.09 -18.64 28.21
CA ALA A 48 -18.22 -19.09 27.40
C ALA A 48 -19.30 -18.01 27.30
N GLY A 49 -19.54 -17.50 26.09
CA GLY A 49 -20.50 -16.43 25.84
C GLY A 49 -19.90 -15.02 25.85
N GLU A 50 -18.58 -14.89 26.09
CA GLU A 50 -17.86 -13.61 26.03
C GLU A 50 -17.12 -13.41 24.71
N GLY A 51 -16.85 -12.14 24.38
CA GLY A 51 -15.94 -11.77 23.30
C GLY A 51 -14.51 -12.18 23.63
N MET A 52 -13.75 -12.54 22.59
CA MET A 52 -12.32 -12.75 22.69
C MET A 52 -11.60 -11.51 22.17
N GLN A 53 -10.71 -10.96 22.97
CA GLN A 53 -9.84 -9.87 22.62
C GLN A 53 -8.51 -10.41 22.10
N PRO A 54 -8.20 -10.27 20.79
CA PRO A 54 -6.87 -10.53 20.28
C PRO A 54 -5.87 -9.50 20.83
N LEU A 55 -4.70 -9.99 21.24
CA LEU A 55 -3.54 -9.20 21.63
C LEU A 55 -2.52 -9.10 20.48
N SER A 56 -1.51 -8.24 20.66
CA SER A 56 -0.47 -7.99 19.64
C SER A 56 0.37 -9.23 19.28
N ASP A 57 0.40 -10.23 20.15
CA ASP A 57 1.12 -11.50 19.95
C ASP A 57 0.18 -12.68 19.62
N GLU A 58 -0.97 -12.37 19.02
CA GLU A 58 -1.98 -13.34 18.56
C GLU A 58 -2.66 -14.16 19.66
N ARG A 59 -2.34 -13.92 20.94
CA ARG A 59 -3.10 -14.48 22.06
C ARG A 59 -4.50 -13.87 22.10
N ALA A 60 -5.51 -14.70 22.33
CA ALA A 60 -6.87 -14.24 22.59
C ALA A 60 -7.21 -14.37 24.07
N LEU A 61 -7.55 -13.26 24.72
CA LEU A 61 -7.98 -13.22 26.12
C LEU A 61 -9.45 -12.79 26.23
N CYS A 62 -10.12 -13.21 27.30
CA CYS A 62 -11.49 -12.79 27.64
C CYS A 62 -11.53 -12.13 29.03
N GLY A 63 -12.61 -11.41 29.34
CA GLY A 63 -12.90 -10.86 30.67
C GLY A 63 -12.84 -9.32 30.77
N CYS A 64 -13.43 -8.77 31.84
CA CYS A 64 -13.67 -7.33 32.01
C CYS A 64 -12.44 -6.40 31.95
N ARG A 65 -11.22 -6.94 32.11
CA ARG A 65 -9.97 -6.15 32.10
C ARG A 65 -9.30 -6.06 30.74
N VAL A 66 -9.75 -6.86 29.78
CA VAL A 66 -9.18 -6.90 28.42
C VAL A 66 -10.24 -6.62 27.35
N ASP A 67 -11.52 -6.84 27.68
CA ASP A 67 -12.64 -6.54 26.80
C ASP A 67 -13.82 -5.93 27.58
N VAL A 68 -14.78 -5.39 26.85
CA VAL A 68 -16.01 -4.84 27.39
C VAL A 68 -16.91 -5.96 27.90
N CYS A 69 -17.25 -5.93 29.18
CA CYS A 69 -18.08 -6.95 29.82
C CYS A 69 -19.46 -6.43 30.25
N GLY A 70 -20.41 -7.32 30.50
CA GLY A 70 -21.78 -6.95 30.87
C GLY A 70 -21.87 -6.10 32.15
N ALA A 71 -21.11 -6.44 33.19
CA ALA A 71 -21.08 -5.70 34.46
C ALA A 71 -20.54 -4.26 34.25
N GLY A 72 -19.47 -4.13 33.46
CA GLY A 72 -18.89 -2.85 33.11
C GLY A 72 -19.82 -1.97 32.27
N ARG A 73 -20.51 -2.56 31.29
CA ARG A 73 -21.50 -1.83 30.47
C ARG A 73 -22.66 -1.33 31.33
N LEU A 74 -23.20 -2.17 32.20
CA LEU A 74 -24.28 -1.81 33.12
C LEU A 74 -23.85 -0.66 34.04
N ALA A 75 -22.65 -0.76 34.63
CA ALA A 75 -22.11 0.28 35.49
C ALA A 75 -21.97 1.61 34.75
N ALA A 76 -21.36 1.61 33.56
CA ALA A 76 -21.19 2.80 32.75
C ALA A 76 -22.54 3.41 32.32
N ASP A 77 -23.52 2.60 31.92
CA ASP A 77 -24.85 3.06 31.55
C ASP A 77 -25.61 3.66 32.74
N ALA A 78 -25.52 3.02 33.91
CA ALA A 78 -26.12 3.52 35.13
C ALA A 78 -25.53 4.86 35.56
N MET A 79 -24.20 5.01 35.48
CA MET A 79 -23.51 6.27 35.75
C MET A 79 -23.92 7.36 34.77
N ARG A 80 -23.92 7.08 33.46
CA ARG A 80 -24.36 8.01 32.42
C ARG A 80 -25.79 8.47 32.64
N TRP A 81 -26.68 7.54 32.96
CA TRP A 81 -28.09 7.81 33.24
C TRP A 81 -28.29 8.65 34.50
N ALA A 82 -27.59 8.31 35.59
CA ALA A 82 -27.72 9.00 36.88
C ALA A 82 -27.28 10.48 36.80
N THR A 83 -26.33 10.82 35.94
CA THR A 83 -25.79 12.18 35.80
C THR A 83 -26.35 12.96 34.61
N ALA A 84 -27.14 12.32 33.74
CA ALA A 84 -27.52 12.84 32.42
C ALA A 84 -26.29 13.40 31.68
N SER A 85 -25.21 12.61 31.61
CA SER A 85 -24.00 12.93 30.87
C SER A 85 -24.07 12.38 29.44
N GLN A 86 -23.35 13.00 28.50
CA GLN A 86 -23.23 12.48 27.14
C GLN A 86 -22.48 11.16 27.11
N VAL A 87 -21.42 11.05 27.92
CA VAL A 87 -20.58 9.85 28.02
C VAL A 87 -20.37 9.45 29.47
N ALA A 88 -20.06 8.18 29.70
CA ALA A 88 -19.55 7.72 30.98
C ALA A 88 -18.47 6.66 30.80
N PHE A 89 -17.55 6.60 31.75
CA PHE A 89 -16.57 5.52 31.82
C PHE A 89 -16.12 5.23 33.25
N LEU A 90 -15.68 4.00 33.48
CA LEU A 90 -15.03 3.56 34.71
C LEU A 90 -13.90 2.58 34.37
N ASN A 91 -12.86 2.55 35.20
CA ASN A 91 -11.79 1.56 35.10
C ASN A 91 -12.32 0.18 35.53
N SER A 92 -11.95 -0.87 34.80
CA SER A 92 -12.35 -2.26 35.05
C SER A 92 -11.89 -2.77 36.42
N GLY A 93 -10.84 -2.18 36.99
CA GLY A 93 -10.38 -2.44 38.36
C GLY A 93 -11.41 -2.09 39.44
N ALA A 94 -12.39 -1.24 39.14
CA ALA A 94 -13.50 -0.96 40.07
C ALA A 94 -14.50 -2.11 40.18
N ILE A 95 -14.55 -3.00 39.19
CA ILE A 95 -15.44 -4.16 39.14
C ILE A 95 -14.76 -5.30 39.87
N ALA A 96 -15.43 -5.91 40.85
CA ALA A 96 -14.87 -6.98 41.69
C ALA A 96 -15.60 -8.32 41.53
N GLU A 97 -16.87 -8.32 41.16
CA GLU A 97 -17.65 -9.55 40.92
C GLU A 97 -18.50 -9.41 39.66
N GLY A 98 -18.86 -10.57 39.10
CA GLY A 98 -19.79 -10.67 37.98
C GLY A 98 -21.24 -10.57 38.43
N LEU A 99 -22.13 -10.59 37.44
CA LEU A 99 -23.57 -10.60 37.62
C LEU A 99 -24.15 -11.91 37.12
N VAL A 100 -25.18 -12.41 37.81
CA VAL A 100 -25.87 -13.65 37.46
C VAL A 100 -27.31 -13.38 37.05
N HIS A 101 -27.83 -14.13 36.10
CA HIS A 101 -29.21 -14.02 35.63
C HIS A 101 -30.22 -13.98 36.78
N GLY A 102 -31.23 -13.11 36.68
CA GLY A 102 -32.35 -13.04 37.61
C GLY A 102 -32.31 -11.82 38.53
N ALA A 103 -32.83 -12.00 39.76
CA ALA A 103 -33.03 -10.92 40.72
C ALA A 103 -31.69 -10.41 41.28
N GLN A 104 -31.45 -9.11 41.18
CA GLN A 104 -30.28 -8.44 41.73
C GLN A 104 -30.63 -7.74 43.03
N THR A 105 -29.98 -8.11 44.11
CA THR A 105 -30.16 -7.49 45.42
C THR A 105 -29.19 -6.34 45.65
N THR A 106 -29.44 -5.53 46.69
CA THR A 106 -28.48 -4.50 47.13
C THR A 106 -27.11 -5.10 47.42
N GLY A 107 -27.06 -6.30 48.00
CA GLY A 107 -25.83 -7.05 48.24
C GLY A 107 -25.10 -7.39 46.95
N ASP A 108 -25.82 -7.89 45.94
CA ASP A 108 -25.23 -8.25 44.65
C ASP A 108 -24.64 -7.01 43.97
N VAL A 109 -25.41 -5.91 43.89
CA VAL A 109 -24.94 -4.65 43.30
C VAL A 109 -23.74 -4.05 44.05
N THR A 110 -23.70 -4.20 45.37
CA THR A 110 -22.56 -3.74 46.19
C THR A 110 -21.32 -4.60 45.96
N ARG A 111 -21.45 -5.91 45.73
CA ARG A 111 -20.30 -6.79 45.47
C ARG A 111 -19.65 -6.52 44.10
N ILE A 112 -20.40 -6.07 43.10
CA ILE A 112 -19.83 -5.69 41.80
C ILE A 112 -18.89 -4.49 41.94
N LEU A 113 -19.29 -3.45 42.68
CA LEU A 113 -18.54 -2.21 42.86
C LEU A 113 -18.34 -1.91 44.36
N PRO A 114 -17.46 -2.66 45.06
CA PRO A 114 -17.39 -2.65 46.52
C PRO A 114 -16.63 -1.45 47.10
N TYR A 115 -15.97 -0.66 46.26
CA TYR A 115 -15.02 0.39 46.68
C TYR A 115 -15.67 1.70 47.13
N LEU A 116 -17.01 1.80 47.12
CA LEU A 116 -17.78 2.99 47.52
C LEU A 116 -17.35 4.27 46.79
N ASN A 117 -16.74 4.14 45.61
CA ASN A 117 -16.36 5.26 44.77
C ASN A 117 -17.60 6.05 44.36
N GLU A 118 -17.50 7.37 44.44
CA GLU A 118 -18.60 8.27 44.10
C GLU A 118 -18.64 8.51 42.60
N VAL A 119 -19.83 8.59 42.02
CA VAL A 119 -19.99 9.05 40.63
C VAL A 119 -19.80 10.56 40.62
N VAL A 120 -18.93 11.05 39.74
CA VAL A 120 -18.69 12.48 39.52
C VAL A 120 -19.04 12.85 38.08
N LYS A 121 -19.50 14.10 37.90
CA LYS A 121 -19.71 14.70 36.59
C LYS A 121 -18.60 15.69 36.28
N MET A 122 -18.01 15.57 35.11
CA MET A 122 -16.93 16.42 34.59
C MET A 122 -17.33 17.01 33.23
N VAL A 123 -16.67 18.09 32.83
CA VAL A 123 -16.70 18.60 31.46
C VAL A 123 -15.29 18.52 30.91
N LEU A 124 -15.09 17.69 29.89
CA LEU A 124 -13.76 17.43 29.32
C LEU A 124 -13.68 17.92 27.87
N PRO A 125 -12.57 18.58 27.48
CA PRO A 125 -12.22 18.73 26.06
C PRO A 125 -12.07 17.37 25.39
N GLY A 126 -12.43 17.27 24.11
CA GLY A 126 -12.30 16.03 23.33
C GLY A 126 -10.89 15.47 23.35
N VAL A 127 -9.86 16.31 23.31
CA VAL A 127 -8.45 15.90 23.40
C VAL A 127 -8.13 15.13 24.70
N ASP A 128 -8.66 15.57 25.84
CA ASP A 128 -8.41 14.92 27.13
C ASP A 128 -9.27 13.67 27.31
N LEU A 129 -10.48 13.67 26.74
CA LEU A 129 -11.31 12.46 26.65
C LEU A 129 -10.60 11.40 25.80
N ARG A 130 -10.07 11.77 24.63
CA ARG A 130 -9.27 10.87 23.77
C ARG A 130 -8.04 10.35 24.50
N ALA A 131 -7.31 11.22 25.22
CA ALA A 131 -6.14 10.82 25.99
C ALA A 131 -6.48 9.78 27.07
N ALA A 132 -7.60 9.93 27.77
CA ALA A 132 -8.08 8.94 28.73
C ALA A 132 -8.42 7.60 28.04
N LEU A 133 -9.03 7.63 26.86
CA LEU A 133 -9.35 6.41 26.09
C LEU A 133 -8.08 5.67 25.65
N VAL A 134 -7.07 6.39 25.14
CA VAL A 134 -5.76 5.80 24.79
C VAL A 134 -5.11 5.17 26.01
N HIS A 135 -5.11 5.88 27.15
CA HIS A 135 -4.55 5.38 28.41
C HIS A 135 -5.25 4.12 28.92
N GLY A 136 -6.58 4.02 28.77
CA GLY A 136 -7.33 2.82 29.12
C GLY A 136 -6.87 1.58 28.35
N LEU A 137 -6.42 1.73 27.10
CA LEU A 137 -5.94 0.62 26.27
C LEU A 137 -4.46 0.29 26.51
N SER A 138 -3.69 1.21 27.10
CA SER A 138 -2.21 1.19 27.07
C SER A 138 -1.56 -0.02 27.74
N ALA A 139 -2.26 -0.68 28.66
CA ALA A 139 -1.74 -1.85 29.38
C ALA A 139 -2.17 -3.20 28.78
N LEU A 140 -2.99 -3.21 27.72
CA LEU A 140 -3.39 -4.44 27.02
C LEU A 140 -2.19 -5.29 26.53
N PRO A 141 -1.08 -4.71 26.02
CA PRO A 141 0.10 -5.50 25.65
C PRO A 141 0.72 -6.28 26.82
N LEU A 142 0.51 -5.83 28.06
CA LEU A 142 1.06 -6.45 29.27
C LEU A 142 0.16 -7.55 29.83
N ALA A 143 -1.01 -7.80 29.23
CA ALA A 143 -1.95 -8.78 29.72
C ALA A 143 -1.47 -10.23 29.51
N SER A 144 -1.92 -11.10 30.41
CA SER A 144 -1.62 -12.53 30.43
C SER A 144 -2.85 -13.32 30.87
N ALA A 145 -2.79 -14.64 30.73
CA ALA A 145 -3.86 -15.55 31.13
C ALA A 145 -4.27 -15.44 32.62
N THR A 146 -3.43 -14.85 33.48
CA THR A 146 -3.66 -14.76 34.93
C THR A 146 -3.66 -13.35 35.46
N TRP A 147 -3.34 -12.35 34.63
CA TRP A 147 -3.22 -10.96 35.07
C TRP A 147 -3.44 -9.99 33.91
N ALA A 148 -4.24 -8.96 34.17
CA ALA A 148 -4.31 -7.74 33.36
C ALA A 148 -4.51 -6.53 34.29
N ASP A 149 -4.07 -5.37 33.81
CA ASP A 149 -4.19 -4.10 34.53
C ASP A 149 -5.66 -3.66 34.67
N GLY A 150 -5.98 -2.98 35.77
CA GLY A 150 -7.35 -2.52 36.06
C GLY A 150 -7.76 -1.26 35.27
N ARG A 151 -6.82 -0.59 34.59
CA ARG A 151 -7.08 0.68 33.89
C ARG A 151 -8.01 0.59 32.69
N PHE A 152 -8.21 -0.62 32.13
CA PHE A 152 -9.07 -0.81 30.97
C PHE A 152 -10.45 -0.23 31.21
N LEU A 153 -10.92 0.63 30.31
CA LEU A 153 -12.14 1.40 30.52
C LEU A 153 -13.38 0.66 30.02
N GLN A 154 -14.41 0.66 30.85
CA GLN A 154 -15.76 0.25 30.48
C GLN A 154 -16.55 1.53 30.15
N LEU A 155 -17.21 1.58 28.99
CA LEU A 155 -17.71 2.82 28.39
C LEU A 155 -19.24 2.84 28.25
N SER A 156 -19.83 4.03 28.19
CA SER A 156 -21.22 4.30 27.77
C SER A 156 -21.29 5.63 27.01
N GLY A 157 -22.12 5.70 25.97
CA GLY A 157 -22.23 6.87 25.08
C GLY A 157 -21.06 7.05 24.12
N LEU A 158 -20.21 6.03 23.97
CA LEU A 158 -19.02 6.04 23.11
C LEU A 158 -18.94 4.77 22.24
N GLN A 159 -18.40 4.94 21.04
CA GLN A 159 -17.90 3.86 20.19
C GLN A 159 -16.45 4.16 19.83
N ILE A 160 -15.57 3.16 19.95
CA ILE A 160 -14.14 3.28 19.70
C ILE A 160 -13.72 2.15 18.76
N TRP A 161 -12.93 2.51 17.76
CA TRP A 161 -12.18 1.59 16.91
C TRP A 161 -10.68 1.81 17.14
N TRP A 162 -9.94 0.73 17.35
CA TRP A 162 -8.51 0.80 17.69
C TRP A 162 -7.75 -0.41 17.15
N TYR A 163 -6.44 -0.33 16.97
CA TYR A 163 -5.60 -1.43 16.49
C TYR A 163 -4.22 -1.42 17.18
N PHE A 164 -3.46 -2.51 17.09
CA PHE A 164 -2.05 -2.49 17.51
C PHE A 164 -1.17 -1.96 16.38
N SER A 165 -0.28 -1.02 16.71
CA SER A 165 0.84 -0.64 15.84
C SER A 165 1.75 -1.85 15.56
N SER A 166 2.66 -1.69 14.60
CA SER A 166 3.72 -2.69 14.36
C SER A 166 4.61 -2.94 15.58
N GLU A 167 4.70 -1.98 16.50
CA GLU A 167 5.48 -2.07 17.74
C GLU A 167 4.66 -2.67 18.90
N GLY A 168 3.40 -3.06 18.64
CA GLY A 168 2.51 -3.63 19.65
C GLY A 168 1.83 -2.61 20.55
N GLU A 169 1.87 -1.31 20.20
CA GLU A 169 1.19 -0.25 20.95
C GLU A 169 -0.25 -0.05 20.48
N PRO A 170 -1.23 0.13 21.37
CA PRO A 170 -2.61 0.38 20.97
C PRO A 170 -2.80 1.81 20.41
N ILE A 171 -3.33 1.92 19.20
CA ILE A 171 -3.67 3.17 18.51
C ILE A 171 -5.18 3.24 18.33
N ILE A 172 -5.79 4.37 18.67
CA ILE A 172 -7.21 4.65 18.38
C ILE A 172 -7.33 5.20 16.96
N ASP A 173 -8.13 4.54 16.14
CA ASP A 173 -8.48 4.93 14.78
C ASP A 173 -9.63 5.95 14.78
N GLU A 174 -10.80 5.53 15.29
CA GLU A 174 -12.00 6.36 15.33
C GLU A 174 -12.63 6.37 16.73
N VAL A 175 -13.14 7.53 17.14
CA VAL A 175 -14.02 7.67 18.31
C VAL A 175 -15.28 8.38 17.89
N ARG A 176 -16.43 7.83 18.26
CA ARG A 176 -17.73 8.47 18.10
C ARG A 176 -18.45 8.62 19.43
N VAL A 177 -19.21 9.70 19.56
CA VAL A 177 -19.98 10.08 20.74
C VAL A 177 -21.47 10.03 20.43
N ALA A 178 -22.25 9.46 21.35
CA ALA A 178 -23.70 9.38 21.19
C ALA A 178 -24.34 10.79 21.20
N THR A 179 -25.21 11.05 20.23
CA THR A 179 -25.94 12.32 20.10
C THR A 179 -27.31 12.30 20.78
N ASP A 180 -27.75 11.13 21.25
CA ASP A 180 -29.01 10.95 21.96
C ASP A 180 -28.85 10.08 23.22
N ALA A 181 -29.85 10.12 24.11
CA ALA A 181 -29.83 9.35 25.36
C ALA A 181 -29.99 7.83 25.12
N ALA A 182 -30.65 7.43 24.03
CA ALA A 182 -30.89 6.04 23.65
C ALA A 182 -29.67 5.37 23.00
N GLN A 183 -28.62 6.13 22.70
CA GLN A 183 -27.42 5.71 21.97
C GLN A 183 -27.78 5.16 20.58
N THR A 184 -28.73 5.79 19.88
CA THR A 184 -29.17 5.38 18.53
C THR A 184 -28.47 6.12 17.40
N ALA A 185 -27.89 7.28 17.67
CA ALA A 185 -27.09 8.05 16.73
C ALA A 185 -25.76 8.49 17.36
N PHE A 186 -24.72 8.58 16.53
CA PHE A 186 -23.34 8.86 16.92
C PHE A 186 -22.69 9.84 15.94
N GLU A 187 -21.83 10.73 16.46
CA GLU A 187 -21.02 11.67 15.68
C GLU A 187 -19.53 11.55 16.04
N PRO A 188 -18.59 11.90 15.13
CA PRO A 188 -17.17 11.88 15.44
C PRO A 188 -16.80 12.73 16.66
N LEU A 189 -15.87 12.25 17.47
CA LEU A 189 -15.29 13.04 18.56
C LEU A 189 -14.40 14.15 17.99
N HIS A 190 -14.62 15.37 18.44
CA HIS A 190 -13.83 16.55 18.05
C HIS A 190 -12.97 17.01 19.22
N ASP A 191 -11.66 17.11 19.00
CA ASP A 191 -10.69 17.40 20.06
C ASP A 191 -10.90 18.76 20.74
N ASN A 192 -11.43 19.73 19.99
CA ASN A 192 -11.74 21.09 20.46
C ASN A 192 -13.17 21.26 21.02
N ALA A 193 -14.03 20.25 20.90
CA ALA A 193 -15.36 20.25 21.51
C ALA A 193 -15.26 19.83 22.99
N THR A 194 -16.31 20.13 23.77
CA THR A 194 -16.40 19.73 25.17
C THR A 194 -17.54 18.74 25.37
N TYR A 195 -17.32 17.77 26.25
CA TYR A 195 -18.23 16.67 26.50
C TYR A 195 -18.53 16.55 27.99
N SER A 196 -19.81 16.37 28.33
CA SER A 196 -20.20 16.03 29.69
C SER A 196 -19.95 14.55 29.97
N VAL A 197 -19.12 14.28 30.97
CA VAL A 197 -18.58 12.95 31.28
C VAL A 197 -18.97 12.54 32.69
N ALA A 198 -19.44 11.31 32.88
CA ALA A 198 -19.55 10.69 34.19
C ALA A 198 -18.44 9.67 34.41
N THR A 199 -17.76 9.75 35.55
CA THR A 199 -16.74 8.75 35.94
C THR A 199 -16.72 8.57 37.45
N LEU A 200 -15.82 7.75 37.96
CA LEU A 200 -15.59 7.56 39.39
C LEU A 200 -14.67 8.66 39.94
N ASP A 201 -14.89 9.11 41.17
CA ASP A 201 -14.01 10.07 41.82
C ASP A 201 -12.57 9.59 41.91
N TYR A 202 -12.34 8.29 42.07
CA TYR A 202 -11.02 7.66 41.96
C TYR A 202 -10.32 7.99 40.62
N VAL A 203 -10.99 7.75 39.49
CA VAL A 203 -10.44 7.97 38.14
C VAL A 203 -10.30 9.47 37.85
N ALA A 204 -11.29 10.28 38.24
CA ALA A 204 -11.23 11.73 38.09
C ALA A 204 -10.04 12.38 38.83
N ASN A 205 -9.67 11.81 39.98
CA ASN A 205 -8.49 12.22 40.75
C ASN A 205 -7.19 11.54 40.29
N GLY A 206 -7.17 10.93 39.09
CA GLY A 206 -5.98 10.34 38.48
C GLY A 206 -5.55 8.99 39.05
N GLY A 207 -6.45 8.24 39.68
CA GLY A 207 -6.25 6.81 39.93
C GLY A 207 -5.93 6.06 38.62
N ASP A 208 -5.27 4.91 38.72
CA ASP A 208 -4.73 4.15 37.56
C ASP A 208 -3.95 5.00 36.53
N ASP A 209 -3.25 6.05 36.99
CA ASP A 209 -2.47 6.98 36.16
C ASP A 209 -3.29 7.84 35.17
N PHE A 210 -4.60 8.03 35.41
CA PHE A 210 -5.44 8.93 34.62
C PHE A 210 -5.18 10.43 34.92
N VAL A 211 -3.90 10.83 34.93
CA VAL A 211 -3.43 12.18 35.29
C VAL A 211 -3.96 13.28 34.37
N MET A 212 -4.34 12.94 33.13
CA MET A 212 -4.97 13.88 32.20
C MET A 212 -6.31 14.43 32.70
N LEU A 213 -6.96 13.73 33.64
CA LEU A 213 -8.26 14.12 34.21
C LEU A 213 -8.14 15.04 35.43
N GLN A 214 -7.05 14.96 36.20
CA GLN A 214 -6.86 15.67 37.47
C GLN A 214 -6.96 17.19 37.35
N LYS A 215 -6.66 17.74 36.17
CA LYS A 215 -6.72 19.18 35.89
C LYS A 215 -8.14 19.72 35.71
N HIS A 216 -9.15 18.86 35.64
CA HIS A 216 -10.54 19.22 35.38
C HIS A 216 -11.39 19.14 36.65
N ALA A 217 -12.33 20.07 36.80
CA ALA A 217 -13.24 20.06 37.94
C ALA A 217 -14.21 18.87 37.87
N ALA A 218 -14.33 18.15 38.99
CA ALA A 218 -15.25 17.03 39.15
C ALA A 218 -16.36 17.37 40.17
N VAL A 219 -17.61 17.33 39.74
CA VAL A 219 -18.78 17.59 40.59
C VAL A 219 -19.29 16.27 41.16
N ARG A 220 -19.15 16.13 42.47
CA ARG A 220 -19.71 15.04 43.27
C ARG A 220 -21.23 14.99 43.17
N THR A 221 -21.80 13.80 42.92
CA THR A 221 -23.24 13.58 42.75
C THR A 221 -23.95 13.21 44.06
N GLY A 222 -23.19 12.92 45.11
CA GLY A 222 -23.65 12.35 46.38
C GLY A 222 -24.03 10.88 46.31
N GLN A 223 -23.71 10.19 45.21
CA GLN A 223 -24.10 8.80 44.96
C GLN A 223 -22.90 7.96 44.59
N THR A 224 -22.80 6.79 45.21
CA THR A 224 -21.84 5.76 44.83
C THR A 224 -22.23 5.10 43.50
N ALA A 225 -21.26 4.50 42.82
CA ALA A 225 -21.53 3.80 41.57
C ALA A 225 -22.44 2.57 41.76
N SER A 226 -22.37 1.88 42.90
CA SER A 226 -23.31 0.80 43.25
C SER A 226 -24.73 1.32 43.46
N GLU A 227 -24.91 2.47 44.13
CA GLU A 227 -26.23 3.11 44.24
C GLU A 227 -26.78 3.53 42.87
N ALA A 228 -25.92 4.03 41.98
CA ALA A 228 -26.31 4.37 40.61
C ALA A 228 -26.85 3.14 39.85
N ILE A 229 -26.18 1.99 39.94
CA ILE A 229 -26.67 0.72 39.36
C ILE A 229 -28.01 0.32 39.97
N GLY A 230 -28.11 0.34 41.30
CA GLY A 230 -29.35 -0.03 42.00
C GLY A 230 -30.54 0.78 41.52
N ARG A 231 -30.40 2.12 41.46
CA ARG A 231 -31.44 3.02 40.95
C ARG A 231 -31.73 2.83 39.47
N TYR A 232 -30.72 2.52 38.67
CA TYR A 232 -30.88 2.25 37.26
C TYR A 232 -31.72 0.98 37.03
N LEU A 233 -31.42 -0.10 37.75
CA LEU A 233 -32.19 -1.34 37.71
C LEU A 233 -33.63 -1.14 38.19
N GLU A 234 -33.83 -0.38 39.27
CA GLU A 234 -35.18 -0.05 39.77
C GLU A 234 -36.00 0.72 38.73
N ALA A 235 -35.35 1.59 37.96
CA ALA A 235 -36.00 2.38 36.92
C ALA A 235 -36.24 1.60 35.62
N LYS A 236 -35.35 0.67 35.25
CA LYS A 236 -35.33 0.03 33.92
C LYS A 236 -35.83 -1.40 33.90
N ALA A 237 -35.66 -2.15 34.98
CA ALA A 237 -36.08 -3.54 35.12
C ALA A 237 -36.61 -3.85 36.54
N PRO A 238 -37.69 -3.18 36.98
CA PRO A 238 -38.22 -3.34 38.33
C PRO A 238 -38.89 -4.70 38.59
N VAL A 239 -39.21 -5.48 37.55
CA VAL A 239 -40.01 -6.71 37.67
C VAL A 239 -39.43 -7.86 36.84
N ALA A 240 -39.56 -9.09 37.35
CA ALA A 240 -39.00 -10.29 36.73
C ALA A 240 -39.50 -10.55 35.30
N ALA A 241 -40.72 -10.12 34.96
CA ALA A 241 -41.31 -10.31 33.62
C ALA A 241 -40.67 -9.41 32.54
N ARG A 242 -39.88 -8.41 32.94
CA ARG A 242 -39.17 -7.50 32.04
C ARG A 242 -37.75 -7.26 32.57
N PRO A 243 -36.90 -8.30 32.55
CA PRO A 243 -35.52 -8.15 32.96
C PRO A 243 -34.76 -7.25 31.98
N LEU A 244 -33.71 -6.59 32.47
CA LEU A 244 -32.77 -5.89 31.61
C LEU A 244 -31.83 -6.92 30.98
N ASP A 245 -31.95 -7.10 29.67
CA ASP A 245 -31.02 -7.94 28.92
C ASP A 245 -29.65 -7.26 28.85
N ILE A 246 -28.70 -7.72 29.66
CA ILE A 246 -27.35 -7.16 29.72
C ILE A 246 -26.49 -7.58 28.51
N ASN A 247 -27.01 -8.46 27.65
CA ASN A 247 -26.38 -8.92 26.41
C ASN A 247 -27.02 -8.29 25.14
N LYS A 248 -28.29 -7.81 25.17
CA LYS A 248 -28.93 -7.04 24.08
C LYS A 248 -29.04 -5.54 24.31
N ALA A 249 -29.18 -5.06 25.55
CA ALA A 249 -29.01 -3.62 25.83
C ALA A 249 -27.59 -3.14 25.48
N THR A 250 -26.72 -4.08 25.12
CA THR A 250 -25.31 -3.99 24.82
C THR A 250 -24.96 -4.35 23.36
N ALA A 251 -25.95 -4.49 22.45
CA ALA A 251 -25.80 -4.94 21.05
C ALA A 251 -25.05 -3.98 20.10
N GLY A 252 -24.21 -3.08 20.61
CA GLY A 252 -23.25 -2.30 19.84
C GLY A 252 -21.84 -2.52 20.38
N ALA A 253 -20.89 -2.79 19.50
CA ALA A 253 -19.48 -2.80 19.88
C ALA A 253 -19.07 -1.39 20.34
N ARG A 254 -18.82 -1.22 21.65
CA ARG A 254 -18.42 0.08 22.25
C ARG A 254 -16.92 0.30 22.13
N ILE A 255 -16.15 -0.78 22.23
CA ILE A 255 -14.73 -0.84 21.94
C ILE A 255 -14.58 -1.98 20.94
N THR A 256 -14.04 -1.67 19.77
CA THR A 256 -13.84 -2.63 18.68
C THR A 256 -12.37 -2.59 18.30
N GLN A 257 -11.67 -3.71 18.43
CA GLN A 257 -10.35 -3.80 17.84
C GLN A 257 -10.47 -4.08 16.34
N THR A 258 -9.95 -3.18 15.52
CA THR A 258 -9.73 -3.38 14.09
C THR A 258 -8.39 -4.08 13.88
N ALA A 259 -8.21 -4.81 12.79
CA ALA A 259 -6.91 -5.41 12.50
C ALA A 259 -5.83 -4.33 12.31
N ALA A 260 -4.61 -4.62 12.76
CA ALA A 260 -3.44 -3.76 12.61
C ALA A 260 -3.23 -3.28 11.17
N VAL A 261 -2.79 -2.03 11.00
CA VAL A 261 -2.23 -1.56 9.73
C VAL A 261 -0.95 -2.36 9.49
N VAL A 262 -0.95 -3.15 8.41
CA VAL A 262 0.20 -3.97 8.02
C VAL A 262 1.16 -3.10 7.22
N MET A 263 2.38 -2.92 7.73
CA MET A 263 3.48 -2.31 6.97
C MET A 263 4.08 -3.34 6.02
N VAL A 264 4.29 -2.97 4.75
CA VAL A 264 4.95 -3.83 3.76
C VAL A 264 6.03 -3.03 3.03
N ALA A 265 7.19 -3.64 2.80
CA ALA A 265 8.27 -3.03 2.02
C ALA A 265 8.09 -3.32 0.52
N LEU A 266 8.31 -2.30 -0.29
CA LEU A 266 8.43 -2.42 -1.74
C LEU A 266 9.68 -1.67 -2.19
N GLY A 267 10.55 -2.33 -2.93
CA GLY A 267 11.75 -1.68 -3.48
C GLY A 267 11.53 -1.21 -4.91
N LEU A 268 12.21 -0.13 -5.30
CA LEU A 268 12.27 0.36 -6.68
C LEU A 268 13.72 0.46 -7.15
N LEU A 269 14.05 -0.29 -8.20
CA LEU A 269 15.35 -0.18 -8.89
C LEU A 269 15.18 0.72 -10.10
N CYS A 270 15.39 2.03 -9.88
CA CYS A 270 15.11 3.04 -10.88
C CYS A 270 16.23 3.09 -11.94
N PRO A 271 15.89 2.97 -13.25
CA PRO A 271 16.89 2.99 -14.31
C PRO A 271 17.50 4.36 -14.60
N SER A 272 17.02 5.46 -14.00
CA SER A 272 17.49 6.81 -14.34
C SER A 272 18.97 7.01 -14.01
N GLY A 273 19.76 7.46 -14.98
CA GLY A 273 21.07 8.07 -14.79
C GLY A 273 21.03 9.61 -14.90
N PRO A 274 22.17 10.30 -14.70
CA PRO A 274 22.24 11.74 -14.88
C PRO A 274 21.79 12.17 -16.28
N GLY A 275 20.75 13.02 -16.35
CA GLY A 275 20.18 13.51 -17.62
C GLY A 275 19.16 12.59 -18.31
N GLU A 276 18.82 11.43 -17.74
CA GLU A 276 17.79 10.50 -18.28
C GLU A 276 16.41 10.83 -17.69
N VAL A 277 15.86 11.96 -18.12
CA VAL A 277 14.65 12.55 -17.52
C VAL A 277 13.39 11.73 -17.83
N SER A 278 13.33 11.07 -18.99
CA SER A 278 12.21 10.19 -19.37
C SER A 278 12.09 8.98 -18.42
N MET A 279 13.22 8.33 -18.13
CA MET A 279 13.29 7.18 -17.23
C MET A 279 12.96 7.53 -15.79
N ARG A 280 13.28 8.76 -15.35
CA ARG A 280 12.87 9.27 -14.04
C ARG A 280 11.36 9.40 -13.91
N GLU A 281 10.67 9.89 -14.94
CA GLU A 281 9.20 9.97 -14.98
C GLU A 281 8.58 8.57 -14.81
N GLU A 282 9.12 7.53 -15.45
CA GLU A 282 8.62 6.16 -15.29
C GLU A 282 8.74 5.65 -13.84
N CYS A 283 9.82 5.98 -13.13
CA CYS A 283 9.98 5.66 -11.70
C CYS A 283 9.00 6.46 -10.82
N ASP A 284 8.73 7.71 -11.16
CA ASP A 284 7.82 8.56 -10.42
C ASP A 284 6.36 8.12 -10.57
N HIS A 285 6.01 7.45 -11.67
CA HIS A 285 4.73 6.78 -11.79
C HIS A 285 4.56 5.62 -10.79
N VAL A 286 5.62 4.88 -10.47
CA VAL A 286 5.61 3.84 -9.41
C VAL A 286 5.34 4.50 -8.07
N TRP A 287 6.06 5.56 -7.74
CA TRP A 287 5.86 6.30 -6.50
C TRP A 287 4.45 6.88 -6.39
N ASN A 288 3.95 7.54 -7.44
CA ASN A 288 2.61 8.10 -7.42
C ASN A 288 1.57 6.99 -7.22
N ALA A 289 1.69 5.87 -7.94
CA ALA A 289 0.77 4.74 -7.75
C ALA A 289 0.77 4.21 -6.31
N VAL A 290 1.93 4.12 -5.66
CA VAL A 290 2.01 3.74 -4.24
C VAL A 290 1.38 4.79 -3.32
N GLU A 291 1.64 6.07 -3.56
CA GLU A 291 1.03 7.15 -2.77
C GLU A 291 -0.50 7.16 -2.88
N ARG A 292 -1.05 7.00 -4.09
CA ARG A 292 -2.50 6.87 -4.30
C ARG A 292 -3.04 5.62 -3.58
N LEU A 293 -2.38 4.47 -3.69
CA LEU A 293 -2.81 3.26 -2.95
C LEU A 293 -2.75 3.44 -1.43
N ASN A 294 -1.81 4.22 -0.90
CA ASN A 294 -1.71 4.52 0.53
C ASN A 294 -2.78 5.51 1.00
N ASP A 295 -3.25 6.41 0.13
CA ASP A 295 -4.39 7.31 0.38
C ASP A 295 -5.72 6.54 0.23
N LYS A 296 -6.32 6.16 1.35
CA LYS A 296 -7.56 5.36 1.34
C LYS A 296 -8.82 6.20 1.11
N THR A 297 -8.69 7.43 0.59
CA THR A 297 -9.78 8.39 0.48
C THR A 297 -9.88 9.10 -0.87
N ASP A 298 -8.96 8.85 -1.81
CA ASP A 298 -8.92 9.54 -3.09
C ASP A 298 -9.78 8.88 -4.19
N GLY A 299 -10.38 7.73 -3.88
CA GLY A 299 -11.25 6.97 -4.77
C GLY A 299 -10.51 6.10 -5.78
N TRP A 300 -9.17 6.02 -5.73
CA TRP A 300 -8.35 5.20 -6.63
C TRP A 300 -7.88 3.93 -5.92
N PHE A 301 -8.63 2.85 -6.12
CA PHE A 301 -8.33 1.53 -5.53
C PHE A 301 -8.28 1.49 -3.98
N ASP A 302 -8.97 2.40 -3.29
CA ASP A 302 -9.01 2.50 -1.81
C ASP A 302 -9.33 1.17 -1.11
N GLY A 303 -10.19 0.35 -1.72
CA GLY A 303 -10.60 -0.96 -1.21
C GLY A 303 -9.63 -2.11 -1.48
N LEU A 304 -8.55 -1.89 -2.25
CA LEU A 304 -7.64 -2.96 -2.67
C LEU A 304 -6.76 -3.45 -1.52
N LEU A 305 -6.25 -2.52 -0.71
CA LEU A 305 -5.38 -2.78 0.42
C LEU A 305 -5.82 -1.92 1.63
N PRO A 306 -7.02 -2.15 2.18
CA PRO A 306 -7.68 -1.19 3.08
C PRO A 306 -6.97 -1.03 4.43
N ARG A 307 -6.08 -1.96 4.79
CA ARG A 307 -5.33 -1.97 6.07
C ARG A 307 -3.86 -2.26 5.85
N THR A 308 -3.30 -1.78 4.75
CA THR A 308 -1.89 -1.95 4.43
C THR A 308 -1.30 -0.61 4.02
N HIS A 309 -0.16 -0.29 4.60
CA HIS A 309 0.64 0.87 4.26
C HIS A 309 1.94 0.38 3.62
N ILE A 310 2.19 0.84 2.41
CA ILE A 310 3.32 0.44 1.59
C ILE A 310 4.47 1.42 1.86
N LEU A 311 5.57 0.92 2.41
CA LEU A 311 6.82 1.65 2.53
C LEU A 311 7.63 1.41 1.26
N LEU A 312 7.67 2.41 0.39
CA LEU A 312 8.47 2.39 -0.83
C LEU A 312 9.81 3.08 -0.58
N ASP A 313 10.89 2.48 -1.08
CA ASP A 313 12.20 3.10 -1.16
C ASP A 313 12.84 2.77 -2.51
N GLU A 314 13.75 3.62 -2.98
CA GLU A 314 14.37 3.50 -4.30
C GLU A 314 15.90 3.47 -4.23
N SER A 315 16.51 2.80 -5.20
CA SER A 315 17.93 2.90 -5.50
C SER A 315 18.12 3.17 -6.99
N THR A 316 19.00 4.12 -7.28
CA THR A 316 19.31 4.60 -8.63
C THR A 316 20.40 3.72 -9.26
N ILE A 317 20.02 2.90 -10.24
CA ILE A 317 20.94 1.91 -10.84
C ILE A 317 21.40 2.28 -12.25
N GLY A 318 20.70 3.18 -12.95
CA GLY A 318 21.22 3.84 -14.15
C GLY A 318 21.52 2.93 -15.35
N CYS A 319 20.64 1.99 -15.73
CA CYS A 319 20.77 1.06 -16.88
C CYS A 319 22.21 0.57 -17.21
N SER A 320 23.01 0.35 -16.17
CA SER A 320 24.47 0.23 -16.23
C SER A 320 24.90 -1.10 -15.66
N ARG A 321 25.65 -1.87 -16.45
CA ARG A 321 26.18 -3.17 -16.03
C ARG A 321 26.87 -3.07 -14.67
N GLY A 322 26.41 -3.90 -13.74
CA GLY A 322 27.02 -4.07 -12.41
C GLY A 322 26.45 -3.18 -11.30
N LYS A 323 25.53 -2.26 -11.59
CA LYS A 323 24.92 -1.41 -10.55
C LYS A 323 23.66 -2.02 -9.92
N ALA A 324 22.87 -2.78 -10.67
CA ALA A 324 21.58 -3.31 -10.21
C ALA A 324 21.67 -4.18 -8.94
N ALA A 325 22.66 -5.08 -8.86
CA ALA A 325 22.86 -5.93 -7.68
C ALA A 325 23.25 -5.13 -6.43
N ALA A 326 24.04 -4.07 -6.59
CA ALA A 326 24.39 -3.17 -5.49
C ALA A 326 23.17 -2.37 -5.01
N GLY A 327 22.36 -1.87 -5.94
CA GLY A 327 21.13 -1.16 -5.59
C GLY A 327 20.10 -2.06 -4.88
N LEU A 328 20.00 -3.33 -5.27
CA LEU A 328 19.16 -4.29 -4.54
C LEU A 328 19.65 -4.50 -3.10
N ALA A 329 20.97 -4.65 -2.91
CA ALA A 329 21.56 -4.78 -1.58
C ALA A 329 21.32 -3.54 -0.72
N GLU A 330 21.45 -2.34 -1.29
CA GLU A 330 21.13 -1.07 -0.62
C GLU A 330 19.68 -1.04 -0.12
N LEU A 331 18.72 -1.45 -0.95
CA LEU A 331 17.30 -1.51 -0.54
C LEU A 331 17.09 -2.49 0.61
N VAL A 332 17.71 -3.67 0.57
CA VAL A 332 17.64 -4.64 1.69
C VAL A 332 18.17 -4.02 2.99
N GLU A 333 19.28 -3.26 2.92
CA GLU A 333 19.84 -2.57 4.07
C GLU A 333 18.92 -1.46 4.58
N LYS A 334 18.27 -0.69 3.70
CA LYS A 334 17.33 0.38 4.07
C LYS A 334 16.11 -0.13 4.83
N PHE A 335 15.55 -1.27 4.43
CA PHE A 335 14.39 -1.87 5.12
C PHE A 335 14.74 -2.66 6.38
N GLY A 336 16.00 -3.10 6.52
CA GLY A 336 16.49 -3.91 7.64
C GLY A 336 16.18 -3.33 9.04
N PRO A 337 16.47 -2.05 9.33
CA PRO A 337 16.18 -1.41 10.62
C PRO A 337 14.70 -1.42 11.01
N ALA A 338 13.79 -1.41 10.02
CA ALA A 338 12.35 -1.47 10.24
C ALA A 338 11.83 -2.91 10.44
N GLY A 339 12.70 -3.92 10.35
CA GLY A 339 12.31 -5.33 10.43
C GLY A 339 11.42 -5.78 9.27
N LEU A 340 11.41 -5.05 8.16
CA LEU A 340 10.56 -5.34 7.00
C LEU A 340 11.36 -6.14 5.96
N PRO A 341 10.97 -7.40 5.65
CA PRO A 341 11.65 -8.16 4.60
C PRO A 341 11.32 -7.57 3.22
N LEU A 342 12.36 -7.32 2.41
CA LEU A 342 12.19 -6.90 1.02
C LEU A 342 11.79 -8.10 0.13
N THR A 343 10.49 -8.34 0.01
CA THR A 343 9.97 -9.48 -0.76
C THR A 343 9.82 -9.19 -2.25
N THR A 344 9.69 -7.91 -2.63
CA THR A 344 9.47 -7.51 -4.02
C THR A 344 10.27 -6.26 -4.38
N VAL A 345 10.79 -6.25 -5.60
CA VAL A 345 11.29 -5.05 -6.26
C VAL A 345 10.58 -4.82 -7.59
N ILE A 346 10.22 -3.56 -7.85
CA ILE A 346 9.78 -3.09 -9.17
C ILE A 346 10.99 -2.53 -9.92
N GLY A 347 11.06 -2.84 -11.21
CA GLY A 347 12.28 -2.72 -12.00
C GLY A 347 13.22 -3.90 -11.73
N PRO A 348 14.40 -3.92 -12.39
CA PRO A 348 14.90 -2.98 -13.37
C PRO A 348 14.12 -2.98 -14.69
N TRP A 349 14.29 -1.94 -15.50
CA TRP A 349 13.75 -1.86 -16.87
C TRP A 349 14.67 -2.52 -17.88
N CYS A 350 15.98 -2.29 -17.75
CA CYS A 350 16.99 -2.83 -18.65
C CYS A 350 17.17 -4.33 -18.44
N SER A 351 17.27 -5.08 -19.55
CA SER A 351 17.33 -6.55 -19.48
C SER A 351 18.61 -7.05 -18.81
N ASP A 352 19.76 -6.45 -19.10
CA ASP A 352 21.04 -6.79 -18.45
C ASP A 352 20.96 -6.63 -16.92
N ASP A 353 20.21 -5.65 -16.42
CA ASP A 353 20.02 -5.43 -14.98
C ASP A 353 19.05 -6.44 -14.36
N VAL A 354 17.96 -6.77 -15.06
CA VAL A 354 17.05 -7.86 -14.65
C VAL A 354 17.81 -9.18 -14.54
N GLU A 355 18.68 -9.51 -15.51
CA GLU A 355 19.52 -10.72 -15.43
C GLU A 355 20.37 -10.74 -14.14
N ALA A 356 20.83 -9.58 -13.67
CA ALA A 356 21.69 -9.47 -12.49
C ALA A 356 20.92 -9.65 -11.18
N VAL A 357 19.64 -9.29 -11.10
CA VAL A 357 18.86 -9.29 -9.84
C VAL A 357 17.80 -10.38 -9.75
N ALA A 358 17.28 -10.88 -10.88
CA ALA A 358 16.25 -11.91 -10.91
C ALA A 358 16.63 -13.27 -10.28
N PRO A 359 17.92 -13.65 -10.15
CA PRO A 359 18.31 -14.82 -9.36
C PRO A 359 18.16 -14.66 -7.83
N ALA A 360 17.84 -13.46 -7.34
CA ALA A 360 17.67 -13.22 -5.90
C ALA A 360 16.37 -13.87 -5.36
N ASN A 361 16.28 -13.95 -4.03
CA ASN A 361 15.10 -14.51 -3.35
C ASN A 361 13.88 -13.57 -3.34
N SER A 362 14.00 -12.34 -3.83
CA SER A 362 12.87 -11.41 -3.97
C SER A 362 12.16 -11.62 -5.31
N VAL A 363 10.87 -11.33 -5.36
CA VAL A 363 10.13 -11.20 -6.61
C VAL A 363 10.63 -9.97 -7.36
N VAL A 364 10.92 -10.13 -8.65
CA VAL A 364 11.30 -9.03 -9.53
C VAL A 364 10.17 -8.80 -10.53
N ILE A 365 9.59 -7.60 -10.50
CA ILE A 365 8.55 -7.19 -11.45
C ILE A 365 9.15 -6.14 -12.39
N SER A 366 9.50 -6.56 -13.61
CA SER A 366 10.09 -5.67 -14.61
C SER A 366 9.03 -5.07 -15.53
N PRO A 367 8.93 -3.73 -15.61
CA PRO A 367 7.97 -3.09 -16.52
C PRO A 367 8.34 -3.24 -18.00
N ALA A 368 9.64 -3.32 -18.33
CA ALA A 368 10.15 -3.08 -19.68
C ALA A 368 11.18 -4.09 -20.21
N SER A 369 11.64 -5.04 -19.39
CA SER A 369 12.64 -6.01 -19.85
C SER A 369 12.03 -7.06 -20.78
N SER A 370 12.55 -7.18 -22.00
CA SER A 370 11.96 -8.03 -23.05
C SER A 370 12.87 -9.15 -23.55
N ALA A 371 14.13 -9.27 -23.09
CA ALA A 371 15.05 -10.30 -23.59
C ALA A 371 14.49 -11.72 -23.41
N THR A 372 14.49 -12.53 -24.47
CA THR A 372 13.97 -13.92 -24.46
C THR A 372 14.73 -14.86 -23.53
N SER A 373 15.99 -14.56 -23.22
CA SER A 373 16.78 -15.36 -22.26
C SER A 373 16.23 -15.30 -20.84
N LEU A 374 15.46 -14.26 -20.51
CA LEU A 374 14.88 -14.06 -19.18
C LEU A 374 13.58 -14.84 -18.95
N SER A 375 13.04 -15.50 -19.98
CA SER A 375 11.90 -16.42 -19.84
C SER A 375 12.30 -17.79 -19.26
N ASP A 376 13.58 -17.99 -18.89
CA ASP A 376 14.06 -19.23 -18.25
C ASP A 376 13.64 -19.28 -16.78
N VAL A 377 12.48 -19.89 -16.51
CA VAL A 377 11.90 -20.02 -15.16
C VAL A 377 12.74 -20.87 -14.20
N VAL A 378 13.69 -21.66 -14.69
CA VAL A 378 14.62 -22.41 -13.83
C VAL A 378 15.71 -21.47 -13.30
N ARG A 379 16.20 -20.57 -14.15
CA ARG A 379 17.24 -19.59 -13.80
C ARG A 379 16.66 -18.36 -13.10
N TYR A 380 15.43 -17.97 -13.41
CA TYR A 380 14.75 -16.77 -12.91
C TYR A 380 13.36 -17.13 -12.34
N PRO A 381 13.30 -17.84 -11.20
CA PRO A 381 12.07 -18.45 -10.71
C PRO A 381 11.03 -17.47 -10.17
N HIS A 382 11.39 -16.22 -9.90
CA HIS A 382 10.50 -15.19 -9.34
C HIS A 382 10.41 -13.92 -10.21
N LEU A 383 10.62 -14.05 -11.53
CA LEU A 383 10.58 -12.91 -12.46
C LEU A 383 9.22 -12.80 -13.15
N VAL A 384 8.61 -11.62 -13.09
CA VAL A 384 7.40 -11.27 -13.84
C VAL A 384 7.70 -10.05 -14.71
N ARG A 385 7.24 -10.06 -15.96
CA ARG A 385 7.52 -8.99 -16.93
C ARG A 385 6.25 -8.47 -17.56
N LEU A 386 6.05 -7.14 -17.51
CA LEU A 386 4.83 -6.50 -18.01
C LEU A 386 4.91 -6.06 -19.46
N VAL A 387 6.10 -6.08 -20.06
CA VAL A 387 6.25 -5.92 -21.51
C VAL A 387 6.18 -7.28 -22.19
N SER A 388 5.74 -7.27 -23.45
CA SER A 388 5.84 -8.44 -24.32
C SER A 388 7.31 -8.84 -24.54
N SER A 389 7.61 -10.15 -24.49
CA SER A 389 8.96 -10.64 -24.78
C SER A 389 9.39 -10.35 -26.22
N ASN A 390 10.69 -10.34 -26.48
CA ASN A 390 11.28 -10.10 -27.80
C ASN A 390 10.81 -11.12 -28.86
N ALA A 391 10.29 -12.28 -28.45
CA ALA A 391 9.62 -13.21 -29.35
C ALA A 391 8.32 -12.61 -29.93
N GLY A 392 7.53 -11.92 -29.10
CA GLY A 392 6.36 -11.16 -29.54
C GLY A 392 6.72 -10.01 -30.46
N PHE A 393 7.74 -9.23 -30.08
CA PHE A 393 8.28 -8.15 -30.93
C PHE A 393 8.75 -8.69 -32.29
N GLY A 394 9.54 -9.76 -32.32
CA GLY A 394 10.04 -10.36 -33.56
C GLY A 394 8.91 -10.77 -34.52
N ARG A 395 7.84 -11.38 -33.98
CA ARG A 395 6.64 -11.72 -34.77
C ARG A 395 5.97 -10.48 -35.35
N ALA A 396 5.79 -9.44 -34.53
CA ALA A 396 5.16 -8.19 -34.94
C ALA A 396 5.97 -7.44 -36.01
N ALA A 397 7.28 -7.29 -35.80
CA ALA A 397 8.18 -6.63 -36.73
C ALA A 397 8.32 -7.40 -38.07
N ALA A 398 8.35 -8.73 -38.04
CA ALA A 398 8.33 -9.54 -39.26
C ALA A 398 6.98 -9.42 -39.99
N ALA A 399 5.86 -9.40 -39.25
CA ALA A 399 4.53 -9.19 -39.83
C ALA A 399 4.40 -7.79 -40.49
N LEU A 400 5.01 -6.77 -39.89
CA LEU A 400 5.14 -5.43 -40.49
C LEU A 400 5.92 -5.48 -41.80
N CYS A 401 7.08 -6.15 -41.82
CA CYS A 401 7.86 -6.31 -43.04
C CYS A 401 7.04 -7.01 -44.14
N ARG A 402 6.29 -8.06 -43.77
CA ARG A 402 5.41 -8.78 -44.69
C ARG A 402 4.29 -7.89 -45.25
N SER A 403 3.66 -7.05 -44.44
CA SER A 403 2.56 -6.18 -44.89
C SER A 403 3.03 -5.13 -45.91
N PHE A 404 4.27 -4.64 -45.76
CA PHE A 404 4.91 -3.72 -46.71
C PHE A 404 5.65 -4.43 -47.87
N GLY A 405 5.69 -5.77 -47.88
CA GLY A 405 6.42 -6.54 -48.88
C GLY A 405 7.95 -6.45 -48.77
N TRP A 406 8.47 -6.04 -47.62
CA TRP A 406 9.90 -5.94 -47.33
C TRP A 406 10.49 -7.30 -47.01
N ARG A 407 11.12 -7.94 -48.01
CA ARG A 407 11.73 -9.27 -47.87
C ARG A 407 13.23 -9.24 -47.60
N ARG A 408 13.90 -8.09 -47.76
CA ARG A 408 15.35 -7.95 -47.68
C ARG A 408 15.67 -6.84 -46.69
N VAL A 409 16.13 -7.21 -45.51
CA VAL A 409 16.28 -6.31 -44.37
C VAL A 409 17.70 -6.43 -43.81
N ALA A 410 18.36 -5.30 -43.52
CA ALA A 410 19.55 -5.31 -42.69
C ALA A 410 19.18 -5.22 -41.22
N VAL A 411 20.00 -5.79 -40.36
CA VAL A 411 19.79 -5.77 -38.91
C VAL A 411 21.03 -5.20 -38.26
N LEU A 412 20.86 -4.32 -37.28
CA LEU A 412 21.92 -3.92 -36.37
C LEU A 412 21.46 -4.16 -34.95
N HIS A 413 22.32 -4.72 -34.12
CA HIS A 413 22.10 -4.82 -32.69
C HIS A 413 23.37 -4.54 -31.91
N ASP A 414 23.21 -4.10 -30.67
CA ASP A 414 24.35 -3.88 -29.80
C ASP A 414 24.67 -5.12 -28.94
N ASP A 415 25.74 -5.05 -28.14
CA ASP A 415 26.24 -6.17 -27.32
C ASP A 415 25.44 -6.40 -26.02
N SER A 416 24.30 -5.73 -25.83
CA SER A 416 23.36 -6.02 -24.73
C SER A 416 22.59 -7.31 -24.95
N ILE A 417 22.09 -7.90 -23.85
CA ILE A 417 21.24 -9.09 -23.96
C ILE A 417 19.90 -8.78 -24.63
N TRP A 418 19.40 -7.55 -24.46
CA TRP A 418 18.20 -7.06 -25.13
C TRP A 418 18.41 -6.95 -26.64
N GLY A 419 19.45 -6.22 -27.07
CA GLY A 419 19.72 -5.95 -28.48
C GLY A 419 19.93 -7.24 -29.26
N LYS A 420 20.78 -8.13 -28.73
CA LYS A 420 20.98 -9.47 -29.29
C LYS A 420 19.67 -10.25 -29.39
N SER A 421 18.89 -10.32 -28.31
CA SER A 421 17.64 -11.08 -28.28
C SER A 421 16.59 -10.55 -29.26
N ALA A 422 16.44 -9.22 -29.36
CA ALA A 422 15.49 -8.58 -30.27
C ALA A 422 15.87 -8.86 -31.73
N ALA A 423 17.15 -8.70 -32.08
CA ALA A 423 17.64 -9.01 -33.42
C ALA A 423 17.51 -10.49 -33.76
N GLU A 424 17.92 -11.41 -32.88
CA GLU A 424 17.78 -12.85 -33.12
C GLU A 424 16.30 -13.24 -33.30
N SER A 425 15.40 -12.69 -32.49
CA SER A 425 13.96 -12.94 -32.61
C SER A 425 13.40 -12.44 -33.94
N PHE A 426 13.74 -11.21 -34.33
CA PHE A 426 13.34 -10.67 -35.63
C PHE A 426 13.93 -11.47 -36.80
N MET A 427 15.22 -11.80 -36.77
CA MET A 427 15.88 -12.55 -37.85
C MET A 427 15.25 -13.94 -38.04
N ARG A 428 14.92 -14.63 -36.94
CA ARG A 428 14.21 -15.92 -36.98
C ARG A 428 12.83 -15.78 -37.64
N GLU A 429 12.04 -14.79 -37.20
CA GLU A 429 10.68 -14.58 -37.70
C GLU A 429 10.62 -14.02 -39.12
N LEU A 430 11.61 -13.23 -39.53
CA LEU A 430 11.75 -12.77 -40.91
C LEU A 430 12.09 -13.95 -41.83
N THR A 431 13.03 -14.80 -41.42
CA THR A 431 13.49 -15.95 -42.21
C THR A 431 12.41 -17.02 -42.32
N SER A 432 11.62 -17.25 -41.27
CA SER A 432 10.48 -18.18 -41.29
C SER A 432 9.39 -17.77 -42.30
N GLN A 433 9.42 -16.52 -42.76
CA GLN A 433 8.49 -15.92 -43.72
C GLN A 433 9.16 -15.67 -45.09
N ASP A 434 10.20 -16.42 -45.44
CA ASP A 434 10.97 -16.30 -46.69
C ASP A 434 11.62 -14.90 -46.89
N GLY A 435 11.95 -14.23 -45.79
CA GLY A 435 12.77 -13.02 -45.78
C GLY A 435 14.26 -13.33 -45.68
N VAL A 436 15.10 -12.32 -45.99
CA VAL A 436 16.56 -12.44 -46.06
C VAL A 436 17.21 -11.32 -45.27
N VAL A 437 18.09 -11.70 -44.33
CA VAL A 437 18.98 -10.80 -43.60
C VAL A 437 20.20 -10.48 -44.47
N LEU A 438 20.47 -9.20 -44.71
CA LEU A 438 21.47 -8.77 -45.70
C LEU A 438 22.91 -8.68 -45.17
N ASN A 439 23.11 -8.56 -43.86
CA ASN A 439 24.41 -8.33 -43.23
C ASN A 439 24.70 -9.27 -42.04
N PRO A 440 24.50 -10.60 -42.15
CA PRO A 440 24.56 -11.53 -41.01
C PRO A 440 25.90 -11.54 -40.26
N ASP A 441 27.02 -11.27 -40.95
CA ASP A 441 28.37 -11.22 -40.36
C ASP A 441 28.74 -9.85 -39.77
N SER A 442 27.86 -8.86 -39.85
CA SER A 442 28.11 -7.47 -39.45
C SER A 442 26.92 -6.84 -38.75
N VAL A 443 26.18 -7.65 -37.99
CA VAL A 443 24.99 -7.23 -37.23
C VAL A 443 25.38 -6.61 -35.88
N LEU A 444 26.48 -7.07 -35.27
CA LEU A 444 26.90 -6.65 -33.93
C LEU A 444 27.58 -5.27 -33.93
N VAL A 445 27.14 -4.43 -33.00
CA VAL A 445 27.70 -3.13 -32.65
C VAL A 445 28.16 -3.18 -31.20
N TRP A 446 29.38 -2.71 -30.90
CA TRP A 446 29.85 -2.63 -29.53
C TRP A 446 29.40 -1.31 -28.91
N ARG A 447 28.63 -1.33 -27.81
CA ARG A 447 28.20 -0.10 -27.13
C ARG A 447 29.38 0.75 -26.67
N SER A 448 30.48 0.11 -26.28
CA SER A 448 31.72 0.79 -25.90
C SER A 448 32.27 1.72 -26.97
N ASP A 449 32.04 1.43 -28.26
CA ASP A 449 32.49 2.30 -29.36
C ASP A 449 31.74 3.64 -29.41
N PHE A 450 30.64 3.74 -28.65
CA PHE A 450 29.72 4.87 -28.56
C PHE A 450 29.65 5.49 -27.16
N ASP A 451 30.60 5.15 -26.27
CA ASP A 451 30.69 5.73 -24.93
C ASP A 451 30.77 7.26 -24.98
N ALA A 452 30.00 7.94 -24.13
CA ALA A 452 29.89 9.39 -24.10
C ALA A 452 31.22 10.11 -23.77
N SER A 453 32.19 9.41 -23.16
CA SER A 453 33.54 9.93 -22.92
C SER A 453 34.39 10.06 -24.18
N HIS A 454 33.99 9.43 -25.29
CA HIS A 454 34.73 9.52 -26.55
C HIS A 454 34.56 10.88 -27.24
N PRO A 455 35.60 11.39 -27.94
CA PRO A 455 35.48 12.60 -28.74
C PRO A 455 34.41 12.47 -29.83
N ALA A 456 33.67 13.55 -30.09
CA ALA A 456 32.60 13.58 -31.10
C ALA A 456 33.06 13.09 -32.49
N GLU A 457 34.30 13.38 -32.89
CA GLU A 457 34.88 12.91 -34.15
C GLU A 457 35.03 11.38 -34.21
N GLN A 458 35.35 10.75 -33.08
CA GLN A 458 35.46 9.29 -32.97
C GLN A 458 34.08 8.65 -33.05
N LEU A 459 33.11 9.16 -32.29
CA LEU A 459 31.72 8.70 -32.32
C LEU A 459 31.14 8.76 -33.75
N GLN A 460 31.37 9.86 -34.45
CA GLN A 460 30.94 10.04 -35.83
C GLN A 460 31.70 9.14 -36.83
N ARG A 461 32.96 8.81 -36.56
CA ARG A 461 33.72 7.85 -37.37
C ARG A 461 33.15 6.44 -37.22
N SER A 462 32.87 6.01 -36.00
CA SER A 462 32.22 4.72 -35.70
C SER A 462 30.86 4.62 -36.39
N ALA A 463 30.02 5.66 -36.26
CA ALA A 463 28.70 5.70 -36.90
C ALA A 463 28.78 5.63 -38.44
N LYS A 464 29.70 6.38 -39.07
CA LYS A 464 29.89 6.35 -40.53
C LYS A 464 30.37 4.99 -41.03
N GLU A 465 31.17 4.27 -40.24
CA GLU A 465 31.59 2.91 -40.57
C GLU A 465 30.40 1.94 -40.57
N LEU A 466 29.48 2.06 -39.60
CA LEU A 466 28.24 1.27 -39.58
C LEU A 466 27.37 1.56 -40.81
N LEU A 467 27.21 2.82 -41.20
CA LEU A 467 26.45 3.20 -42.40
C LEU A 467 27.07 2.62 -43.68
N ARG A 468 28.40 2.59 -43.79
CA ARG A 468 29.09 1.95 -44.93
C ARG A 468 28.76 0.46 -45.01
N ARG A 469 28.71 -0.25 -43.88
CA ARG A 469 28.35 -1.68 -43.86
C ARG A 469 26.91 -1.92 -44.34
N ILE A 470 25.97 -1.05 -43.98
CA ILE A 470 24.58 -1.09 -44.47
C ILE A 470 24.54 -0.86 -45.98
N GLU A 471 25.34 0.08 -46.48
CA GLU A 471 25.45 0.39 -47.90
C GLU A 471 26.04 -0.78 -48.70
N ASP A 472 27.11 -1.40 -48.21
CA ASP A 472 27.74 -2.57 -48.83
C ASP A 472 26.77 -3.76 -48.91
N ALA A 473 25.92 -3.93 -47.90
CA ALA A 473 24.85 -4.92 -47.86
C ALA A 473 23.68 -4.58 -48.82
N ARG A 474 23.66 -3.38 -49.41
CA ARG A 474 22.61 -2.83 -50.28
C ARG A 474 21.23 -2.86 -49.64
N ALA A 475 21.17 -2.60 -48.33
CA ALA A 475 19.94 -2.57 -47.58
C ALA A 475 19.19 -1.25 -47.77
N ARG A 476 17.86 -1.31 -47.74
CA ARG A 476 16.96 -0.14 -47.73
C ARG A 476 16.06 -0.11 -46.51
N VAL A 477 15.78 -1.28 -45.94
CA VAL A 477 15.05 -1.41 -44.69
C VAL A 477 16.04 -1.93 -43.67
N ILE A 478 16.12 -1.24 -42.54
CA ILE A 478 17.06 -1.53 -41.47
C ILE A 478 16.29 -1.66 -40.16
N MET A 479 16.43 -2.81 -39.52
CA MET A 479 15.92 -3.06 -38.18
C MET A 479 17.02 -2.74 -37.16
N LEU A 480 16.71 -1.84 -36.22
CA LEU A 480 17.61 -1.35 -35.18
C LEU A 480 17.20 -1.94 -33.82
N ALA A 481 18.07 -2.73 -33.23
CA ALA A 481 17.98 -3.22 -31.85
C ALA A 481 19.17 -2.63 -31.06
N LEU A 482 19.18 -1.30 -30.98
CA LEU A 482 20.29 -0.48 -30.49
C LEU A 482 19.80 0.44 -29.37
N HIS A 483 20.65 0.70 -28.39
CA HIS A 483 20.40 1.72 -27.37
C HIS A 483 20.46 3.15 -27.94
N THR A 484 19.82 4.08 -27.22
CA THR A 484 19.64 5.49 -27.55
C THR A 484 20.93 6.19 -27.99
N GLU A 485 22.03 5.98 -27.27
CA GLU A 485 23.33 6.58 -27.54
C GLU A 485 23.90 6.20 -28.90
N VAL A 486 23.69 4.94 -29.32
CA VAL A 486 24.17 4.43 -30.61
C VAL A 486 23.28 4.95 -31.73
N MET A 487 21.95 4.87 -31.56
CA MET A 487 20.98 5.36 -32.54
C MET A 487 21.17 6.85 -32.85
N ARG A 488 21.40 7.67 -31.81
CA ARG A 488 21.69 9.11 -31.96
C ARG A 488 22.85 9.36 -32.91
N GLN A 489 23.97 8.65 -32.72
CA GLN A 489 25.16 8.83 -33.56
C GLN A 489 24.93 8.35 -35.00
N ILE A 490 24.19 7.25 -35.19
CA ILE A 490 23.82 6.73 -36.51
C ILE A 490 22.94 7.72 -37.26
N PHE A 491 21.88 8.23 -36.65
CA PHE A 491 20.97 9.19 -37.30
C PHE A 491 21.67 10.51 -37.62
N LYS A 492 22.51 11.02 -36.72
CA LYS A 492 23.34 12.20 -36.98
C LYS A 492 24.29 11.97 -38.15
N ALA A 493 25.01 10.85 -38.15
CA ALA A 493 25.92 10.51 -39.24
C ALA A 493 25.15 10.39 -40.56
N PHE A 494 23.97 9.75 -40.54
CA PHE A 494 23.11 9.57 -41.70
C PHE A 494 22.68 10.91 -42.30
N TYR A 495 22.27 11.87 -41.46
CA TYR A 495 21.94 13.23 -41.89
C TYR A 495 23.15 13.95 -42.51
N LEU A 496 24.29 13.94 -41.82
CA LEU A 496 25.52 14.60 -42.27
C LEU A 496 26.06 13.98 -43.57
N THR A 497 25.82 12.69 -43.77
CA THR A 497 26.20 11.95 -44.98
C THR A 497 25.11 11.92 -46.05
N SER A 498 24.11 12.84 -46.05
CA SER A 498 23.05 12.86 -47.07
C SER A 498 22.78 14.17 -47.88
N GLY A 499 23.55 15.27 -47.70
CA GLY A 499 23.76 16.41 -48.67
C GLY A 499 24.81 16.47 -49.87
N ASN A 500 25.87 15.66 -50.04
CA ASN A 500 26.99 15.58 -51.03
C ASN A 500 27.09 14.31 -51.97
N GLY A 501 26.05 13.87 -52.69
CA GLY A 501 26.04 12.86 -53.82
C GLY A 501 26.37 11.31 -53.66
N GLY A 502 25.52 10.38 -53.12
CA GLY A 502 25.82 8.95 -52.68
C GLY A 502 25.32 8.49 -51.25
N PHE A 503 24.35 7.59 -51.09
CA PHE A 503 23.33 7.71 -49.99
C PHE A 503 22.53 9.03 -50.14
N TRP A 504 23.29 10.09 -50.32
CA TRP A 504 23.01 11.40 -50.84
C TRP A 504 22.12 11.42 -52.11
N GLY A 505 20.88 11.88 -51.93
CA GLY A 505 19.90 12.19 -52.98
C GLY A 505 18.56 11.46 -52.87
N GLN A 506 18.46 10.44 -52.01
CA GLN A 506 17.28 9.57 -51.90
C GLN A 506 16.99 9.17 -50.44
N ARG A 507 16.99 10.14 -49.51
CA ARG A 507 16.65 9.92 -48.07
C ARG A 507 15.33 9.15 -47.93
N ASP A 508 14.34 9.47 -48.75
CA ASP A 508 13.01 8.86 -48.82
C ASP A 508 12.99 7.38 -49.27
N LYS A 509 14.16 6.74 -49.46
CA LYS A 509 14.27 5.34 -49.87
C LYS A 509 14.81 4.41 -48.79
N PHE A 510 15.03 4.92 -47.59
CA PHE A 510 15.45 4.14 -46.43
C PHE A 510 14.36 4.13 -45.37
N GLY A 511 14.13 2.97 -44.76
CA GLY A 511 13.17 2.78 -43.68
C GLY A 511 13.87 2.22 -42.45
N TRP A 512 13.68 2.89 -41.32
CA TRP A 512 14.13 2.44 -40.00
C TRP A 512 12.98 1.74 -39.29
N ILE A 513 13.25 0.57 -38.74
CA ILE A 513 12.33 -0.14 -37.84
C ILE A 513 13.04 -0.28 -36.51
N SER A 514 12.38 0.03 -35.40
CA SER A 514 12.90 -0.21 -34.06
C SER A 514 11.81 -0.76 -33.14
N GLY A 515 12.22 -1.58 -32.16
CA GLY A 515 11.35 -2.02 -31.05
C GLY A 515 11.36 -1.07 -29.85
N TRP A 516 12.13 0.02 -29.94
CA TRP A 516 12.23 1.04 -28.91
C TRP A 516 12.38 2.42 -29.57
N VAL A 517 11.52 3.36 -29.19
CA VAL A 517 11.56 4.74 -29.69
C VAL A 517 11.35 5.67 -28.51
N ASP A 518 12.44 6.30 -28.09
CA ASP A 518 12.46 7.24 -26.97
C ASP A 518 12.79 8.65 -27.47
N GLU A 519 12.21 9.67 -26.85
CA GLU A 519 12.49 11.06 -27.20
C GLU A 519 13.91 11.49 -26.81
N ASP A 520 14.51 10.85 -25.82
CA ASP A 520 15.89 11.07 -25.37
C ASP A 520 16.90 10.84 -26.48
N ILE A 521 16.56 10.08 -27.53
CA ILE A 521 17.40 9.95 -28.75
C ILE A 521 17.73 11.33 -29.31
N PHE A 522 16.82 12.30 -29.22
CA PHE A 522 16.95 13.63 -29.82
C PHE A 522 17.62 14.66 -28.95
N TYR A 523 17.87 14.38 -27.67
CA TYR A 523 18.53 15.31 -26.76
C TYR A 523 20.03 15.05 -26.68
N ASP A 524 20.83 16.11 -26.68
CA ASP A 524 22.27 16.04 -26.40
C ASP A 524 22.54 16.03 -24.88
N SER A 525 23.82 15.91 -24.49
CA SER A 525 24.24 15.88 -23.09
C SER A 525 23.91 17.17 -22.32
N ASP A 526 23.66 18.27 -23.03
CA ASP A 526 23.29 19.56 -22.45
C ASP A 526 21.76 19.72 -22.41
N GLY A 527 20.99 18.69 -22.79
CA GLY A 527 19.53 18.69 -22.82
C GLY A 527 18.94 19.49 -23.98
N ASN A 528 19.72 19.82 -25.01
CA ASN A 528 19.23 20.50 -26.20
C ASN A 528 18.82 19.50 -27.29
N ILE A 529 17.82 19.87 -28.10
CA ILE A 529 17.39 19.03 -29.23
C ILE A 529 18.44 19.11 -30.36
N ASP A 530 19.01 17.98 -30.74
CA ASP A 530 19.88 17.83 -31.90
C ASP A 530 19.05 17.68 -33.18
N THR A 531 18.96 18.78 -33.95
CA THR A 531 18.16 18.80 -35.17
C THR A 531 18.68 17.89 -36.28
N ASP A 532 19.97 17.54 -36.26
CA ASP A 532 20.56 16.65 -37.26
C ASP A 532 20.11 15.20 -37.01
N VAL A 533 20.10 14.78 -35.74
CA VAL A 533 19.56 13.48 -35.31
C VAL A 533 18.09 13.36 -35.68
N LEU A 534 17.33 14.41 -35.35
CA LEU A 534 15.90 14.50 -35.58
C LEU A 534 15.55 14.31 -37.07
N VAL A 535 16.26 14.98 -37.99
CA VAL A 535 16.07 14.79 -39.45
C VAL A 535 16.59 13.43 -39.92
N GLY A 536 17.66 12.90 -39.32
CA GLY A 536 18.18 11.58 -39.66
C GLY A 536 17.24 10.42 -39.30
N ALA A 537 16.40 10.60 -38.28
CA ALA A 537 15.43 9.62 -37.79
C ALA A 537 14.04 9.73 -38.45
N GLU A 538 13.77 10.77 -39.25
CA GLU A 538 12.46 11.02 -39.85
C GLU A 538 11.92 9.78 -40.59
N GLY A 539 10.65 9.45 -40.35
CA GLY A 539 9.99 8.30 -40.97
C GLY A 539 10.29 6.96 -40.31
N MET A 540 11.07 6.93 -39.21
CA MET A 540 11.27 5.71 -38.43
C MET A 540 9.94 5.12 -37.96
N LEU A 541 9.82 3.80 -38.06
CA LEU A 541 8.70 3.02 -37.53
C LEU A 541 9.10 2.40 -36.19
N GLY A 542 8.39 2.79 -35.13
CA GLY A 542 8.50 2.19 -33.82
C GLY A 542 7.40 1.17 -33.60
N LEU A 543 7.73 -0.03 -33.14
CA LEU A 543 6.75 -0.93 -32.52
C LEU A 543 6.88 -0.78 -31.01
N ILE A 544 5.90 -0.14 -30.39
CA ILE A 544 5.88 0.10 -28.94
C ILE A 544 4.73 -0.66 -28.29
N GLU A 545 4.86 -0.99 -27.01
CA GLU A 545 3.78 -1.66 -26.28
C GLU A 545 2.53 -0.76 -26.25
N ALA A 546 1.37 -1.34 -26.53
CA ALA A 546 0.11 -0.64 -26.52
C ALA A 546 -0.43 -0.48 -25.09
N ALA A 547 -1.10 0.65 -24.85
CA ALA A 547 -1.89 0.89 -23.66
C ALA A 547 -3.28 1.44 -24.05
N ASP A 548 -4.34 0.96 -23.40
CA ASP A 548 -5.71 1.42 -23.62
C ASP A 548 -5.96 2.80 -22.97
N LYS A 549 -5.64 3.86 -23.72
CA LYS A 549 -5.67 5.26 -23.26
C LYS A 549 -7.09 5.80 -23.02
N ASP A 550 -8.11 5.16 -23.58
CA ASP A 550 -9.51 5.59 -23.46
C ASP A 550 -10.21 4.97 -22.24
N ARG A 551 -9.54 4.02 -21.58
CA ARG A 551 -10.08 3.31 -20.42
C ARG A 551 -10.24 4.21 -19.21
N ARG A 552 -11.28 3.95 -18.42
CA ARG A 552 -11.63 4.72 -17.23
C ARG A 552 -10.49 4.80 -16.22
N GLU A 553 -9.84 3.67 -15.94
CA GLU A 553 -8.75 3.56 -14.97
C GLU A 553 -7.53 4.38 -15.41
N TYR A 554 -7.17 4.32 -16.69
CA TYR A 554 -6.11 5.14 -17.29
C TYR A 554 -6.43 6.64 -17.16
N VAL A 555 -7.61 7.06 -17.60
CA VAL A 555 -8.04 8.47 -17.57
C VAL A 555 -8.11 8.99 -16.13
N ALA A 556 -8.62 8.18 -15.20
CA ALA A 556 -8.69 8.54 -13.78
C ALA A 556 -7.29 8.74 -13.18
N TYR A 557 -6.38 7.77 -13.40
CA TYR A 557 -5.01 7.86 -12.94
C TYR A 557 -4.29 9.08 -13.54
N LYS A 558 -4.34 9.25 -14.86
CA LYS A 558 -3.68 10.37 -15.56
C LYS A 558 -4.15 11.72 -15.02
N LYS A 559 -5.46 11.88 -14.79
CA LYS A 559 -6.01 13.11 -14.21
C LYS A 559 -5.46 13.41 -12.81
N GLN A 560 -5.29 12.39 -11.97
CA GLN A 560 -4.69 12.56 -10.64
C GLN A 560 -3.20 12.88 -10.76
N TYR A 561 -2.46 12.17 -11.61
CA TYR A 561 -1.04 12.41 -11.85
C TYR A 561 -0.77 13.85 -12.33
N ASP A 562 -1.52 14.32 -13.34
CA ASP A 562 -1.40 15.66 -13.91
C ASP A 562 -1.64 16.78 -12.89
N SER A 563 -2.30 16.50 -11.76
CA SER A 563 -2.54 17.48 -10.71
C SER A 563 -1.35 17.67 -9.76
N VAL A 564 -0.40 16.73 -9.76
CA VAL A 564 0.77 16.70 -8.86
C VAL A 564 2.10 16.60 -9.61
N ALA A 565 2.08 16.36 -10.92
CA ALA A 565 3.26 16.23 -11.76
C ALA A 565 3.64 17.55 -12.44
N SER A 566 4.94 17.76 -12.65
CA SER A 566 5.45 18.90 -13.41
C SER A 566 6.87 18.66 -13.90
N ARG A 567 7.25 19.32 -15.00
CA ARG A 567 8.63 19.32 -15.49
C ARG A 567 9.64 19.90 -14.48
N ALA A 568 9.19 20.77 -13.56
CA ALA A 568 10.06 21.35 -12.53
C ALA A 568 10.46 20.35 -11.43
N ALA A 569 9.67 19.29 -11.26
CA ALA A 569 9.96 18.20 -10.33
C ALA A 569 10.92 17.15 -10.93
N CYS A 570 11.30 17.29 -12.19
CA CYS A 570 12.26 16.40 -12.83
C CYS A 570 13.70 16.71 -12.39
N GLY A 571 14.37 15.72 -11.79
CA GLY A 571 15.78 15.74 -11.41
C GLY A 571 16.40 14.35 -11.47
N ASP A 572 17.70 14.23 -11.21
CA ASP A 572 18.41 12.94 -11.27
C ASP A 572 18.01 11.99 -10.12
N GLU A 573 17.54 12.52 -8.99
CA GLU A 573 17.06 11.79 -7.81
C GLU A 573 15.71 12.36 -7.34
N ARG A 574 14.91 11.53 -6.66
CA ARG A 574 13.66 11.97 -6.04
C ARG A 574 13.95 12.82 -4.80
N ASP A 575 13.48 14.06 -4.80
CA ASP A 575 13.44 14.89 -3.59
C ASP A 575 12.17 14.55 -2.78
N VAL A 576 12.33 13.74 -1.72
CA VAL A 576 11.22 13.29 -0.87
C VAL A 576 10.56 14.44 -0.10
N GLU A 577 11.23 15.60 0.03
CA GLU A 577 10.66 16.80 0.65
C GLU A 577 9.79 17.61 -0.33
N GLN A 578 10.03 17.48 -1.64
CA GLN A 578 9.19 18.05 -2.69
C GLN A 578 8.09 17.07 -3.11
N ARG A 579 6.83 17.41 -2.82
CA ARG A 579 5.64 16.59 -3.14
C ARG A 579 5.30 16.46 -4.64
N GLY A 580 6.23 16.77 -5.54
CA GLY A 580 6.00 16.79 -6.99
C GLY A 580 6.53 15.52 -7.67
N PHE A 581 5.95 15.17 -8.82
CA PHE A 581 6.41 14.08 -9.67
C PHE A 581 6.92 14.61 -11.01
N CYS A 582 7.95 13.99 -11.56
CA CYS A 582 8.52 14.37 -12.85
C CYS A 582 7.51 14.14 -14.00
N ASP A 583 7.18 15.20 -14.71
CA ASP A 583 6.47 15.14 -16.01
C ASP A 583 7.45 15.65 -17.07
N ALA A 584 8.21 14.71 -17.64
CA ALA A 584 9.19 15.01 -18.65
C ALA A 584 8.51 15.24 -20.00
N SER A 585 7.46 14.46 -20.29
CA SER A 585 6.76 14.54 -21.55
C SER A 585 6.04 15.88 -21.76
N THR A 586 5.81 16.22 -23.03
CA THR A 586 4.86 17.29 -23.40
C THR A 586 3.58 16.74 -24.00
N ASP A 587 3.44 15.42 -24.05
CA ASP A 587 2.30 14.72 -24.61
C ASP A 587 1.16 14.60 -23.60
N ALA A 588 -0.06 14.48 -24.14
CA ALA A 588 -1.24 14.23 -23.31
C ALA A 588 -1.30 12.79 -22.78
N ALA A 589 -0.56 11.86 -23.39
CA ALA A 589 -0.48 10.46 -22.99
C ALA A 589 0.74 10.21 -22.10
N LEU A 590 0.68 9.16 -21.28
CA LEU A 590 1.82 8.68 -20.50
C LEU A 590 2.95 8.25 -21.47
N PRO A 591 4.20 8.66 -21.22
CA PRO A 591 5.32 8.30 -22.07
C PRO A 591 5.82 6.86 -21.83
N GLY A 592 6.62 6.37 -22.77
CA GLY A 592 7.40 5.13 -22.61
C GLY A 592 6.61 3.96 -22.04
N PHE A 593 7.15 3.35 -20.98
CA PHE A 593 6.52 2.25 -20.24
C PHE A 593 5.84 2.70 -18.95
N SER A 594 5.55 4.00 -18.77
CA SER A 594 4.89 4.54 -17.58
C SER A 594 3.59 3.81 -17.21
N ALA A 595 2.77 3.45 -18.20
CA ALA A 595 1.54 2.68 -17.93
C ALA A 595 1.85 1.28 -17.33
N LEU A 596 2.93 0.64 -17.78
CA LEU A 596 3.38 -0.66 -17.27
C LEU A 596 4.04 -0.51 -15.89
N ALA A 597 4.69 0.61 -15.62
CA ALA A 597 5.23 0.93 -14.31
C ALA A 597 4.11 1.00 -13.25
N VAL A 598 3.00 1.69 -13.56
CA VAL A 598 1.81 1.73 -12.70
C VAL A 598 1.17 0.34 -12.56
N ASP A 599 1.04 -0.39 -13.67
CA ASP A 599 0.49 -1.73 -13.65
C ASP A 599 1.34 -2.71 -12.83
N SER A 600 2.64 -2.47 -12.69
CA SER A 600 3.52 -3.28 -11.85
C SER A 600 3.13 -3.15 -10.37
N VAL A 601 2.80 -1.93 -9.93
CA VAL A 601 2.29 -1.66 -8.57
C VAL A 601 0.90 -2.27 -8.38
N LEU A 602 -0.01 -2.08 -9.34
CA LEU A 602 -1.37 -2.62 -9.25
C LEU A 602 -1.38 -4.14 -9.26
N LEU A 603 -0.60 -4.78 -10.11
CA LEU A 603 -0.42 -6.23 -10.17
C LEU A 603 0.08 -6.76 -8.82
N TRP A 604 1.11 -6.13 -8.27
CA TRP A 604 1.66 -6.47 -6.96
C TRP A 604 0.64 -6.31 -5.83
N ALA A 605 -0.04 -5.17 -5.75
CA ALA A 605 -1.05 -4.90 -4.73
C ALA A 605 -2.25 -5.87 -4.81
N GLN A 606 -2.67 -6.23 -6.03
CA GLN A 606 -3.71 -7.22 -6.28
C GLN A 606 -3.29 -8.65 -5.89
N ALA A 607 -2.02 -9.01 -6.07
CA ALA A 607 -1.50 -10.28 -5.57
C ALA A 607 -1.44 -10.29 -4.02
N LEU A 608 -0.94 -9.20 -3.44
CA LEU A 608 -0.79 -9.04 -1.99
C LEU A 608 -2.14 -9.05 -1.24
N SER A 609 -3.20 -8.49 -1.83
CA SER A 609 -4.54 -8.47 -1.23
C SER A 609 -5.15 -9.88 -1.06
N ARG A 610 -4.62 -10.87 -1.80
CA ARG A 610 -5.03 -12.28 -1.76
C ARG A 610 -4.17 -13.14 -0.83
N LEU A 611 -3.24 -12.53 -0.10
CA LEU A 611 -2.33 -13.20 0.83
C LEU A 611 -2.56 -12.74 2.27
N SER A 612 -2.33 -13.65 3.21
CA SER A 612 -2.53 -13.42 4.64
C SER A 612 -1.30 -13.80 5.48
N GLY A 613 -1.10 -13.11 6.60
CA GLY A 613 -0.06 -13.45 7.58
C GLY A 613 1.34 -13.59 6.96
N SER A 614 2.01 -14.70 7.29
CA SER A 614 3.37 -15.02 6.82
C SER A 614 3.47 -15.25 5.31
N GLU A 615 2.37 -15.51 4.60
CA GLU A 615 2.40 -15.70 3.14
C GLU A 615 2.82 -14.41 2.41
N ARG A 616 2.56 -13.23 3.00
CA ARG A 616 3.00 -11.94 2.46
C ARG A 616 4.51 -11.74 2.52
N ALA A 617 5.18 -12.47 3.41
CA ALA A 617 6.63 -12.42 3.59
C ALA A 617 7.38 -13.46 2.72
N ASP A 618 6.66 -14.32 2.00
CA ASP A 618 7.22 -15.39 1.18
C ASP A 618 7.17 -15.05 -0.31
N ALA A 619 8.33 -14.89 -0.93
CA ALA A 619 8.44 -14.51 -2.34
C ALA A 619 7.83 -15.56 -3.29
N GLY A 620 7.92 -16.85 -2.95
CA GLY A 620 7.34 -17.93 -3.76
C GLY A 620 5.81 -17.86 -3.77
N SER A 621 5.19 -17.65 -2.60
CA SER A 621 3.75 -17.45 -2.44
C SER A 621 3.27 -16.22 -3.20
N LEU A 622 4.02 -15.12 -3.12
CA LEU A 622 3.70 -13.90 -3.86
C LEU A 622 3.82 -14.10 -5.37
N TYR A 623 4.90 -14.72 -5.85
CA TYR A 623 5.09 -15.06 -7.26
C TYR A 623 3.96 -15.94 -7.80
N ALA A 624 3.57 -16.98 -7.06
CA ALA A 624 2.45 -17.84 -7.43
C ALA A 624 1.13 -17.05 -7.55
N LYS A 625 0.88 -16.07 -6.67
CA LYS A 625 -0.30 -15.19 -6.75
C LYS A 625 -0.23 -14.19 -7.91
N LEU A 626 0.96 -13.73 -8.29
CA LEU A 626 1.15 -12.86 -9.45
C LEU A 626 0.81 -13.58 -10.76
N LEU A 627 1.29 -14.82 -10.94
CA LEU A 627 1.00 -15.61 -12.15
C LEU A 627 -0.46 -16.09 -12.23
N SER A 628 -1.02 -16.51 -11.10
CA SER A 628 -2.41 -16.98 -11.01
C SER A 628 -3.43 -15.86 -10.91
N ALA A 629 -2.97 -14.61 -11.03
CA ALA A 629 -3.80 -13.46 -10.79
C ALA A 629 -4.95 -13.38 -11.80
N ARG A 630 -6.17 -13.53 -11.29
CA ARG A 630 -7.44 -13.35 -11.98
C ARG A 630 -8.36 -12.52 -11.11
N ASP A 631 -9.28 -11.77 -11.70
CA ASP A 631 -10.31 -11.05 -10.95
C ASP A 631 -11.29 -12.03 -10.25
N SER A 632 -12.29 -11.50 -9.55
CA SER A 632 -13.29 -12.32 -8.85
C SER A 632 -14.17 -13.17 -9.77
N GLN A 633 -14.15 -12.92 -11.07
CA GLN A 633 -14.90 -13.59 -12.12
C GLN A 633 -14.04 -14.62 -12.88
N GLY A 634 -12.73 -14.67 -12.61
CA GLY A 634 -11.79 -15.57 -13.28
C GLY A 634 -11.16 -14.99 -14.54
N GLU A 635 -11.36 -13.70 -14.81
CA GLU A 635 -10.77 -12.96 -15.94
C GLU A 635 -9.39 -12.41 -15.57
N ALA A 636 -8.62 -11.95 -16.56
CA ALA A 636 -7.31 -11.34 -16.29
C ALA A 636 -7.42 -10.15 -15.33
N LEU A 637 -6.34 -9.88 -14.60
CA LEU A 637 -6.30 -8.66 -13.80
C LEU A 637 -6.38 -7.44 -14.69
N GLU A 638 -7.13 -6.45 -14.23
CA GLU A 638 -7.24 -5.18 -14.92
C GLU A 638 -6.15 -4.23 -14.40
N GLY A 639 -5.35 -3.72 -15.35
CA GLY A 639 -4.43 -2.60 -15.17
C GLY A 639 -4.94 -1.35 -15.89
N ILE A 640 -4.23 -0.24 -15.71
CA ILE A 640 -4.43 0.99 -16.46
C ILE A 640 -4.01 0.84 -17.93
N SER A 641 -3.06 -0.04 -18.27
CA SER A 641 -2.67 -0.26 -19.67
C SER A 641 -3.61 -1.18 -20.44
N GLY A 642 -4.48 -1.91 -19.74
CA GLY A 642 -5.30 -2.97 -20.34
C GLY A 642 -5.37 -4.20 -19.45
N PRO A 643 -5.99 -5.29 -19.93
CA PRO A 643 -5.93 -6.59 -19.27
C PRO A 643 -4.48 -7.10 -19.18
N LEU A 644 -4.14 -7.68 -18.03
CA LEU A 644 -2.82 -8.24 -17.73
C LEU A 644 -2.87 -9.76 -17.87
N HIS A 645 -2.53 -10.25 -19.04
CA HIS A 645 -2.39 -11.69 -19.33
C HIS A 645 -0.92 -12.09 -19.33
N PHE A 646 -0.58 -13.15 -18.61
CA PHE A 646 0.77 -13.71 -18.57
C PHE A 646 0.78 -15.12 -19.15
N ASP A 647 1.86 -15.47 -19.84
CA ASP A 647 2.14 -16.85 -20.20
C ASP A 647 2.72 -17.64 -19.01
N GLU A 648 3.03 -18.92 -19.24
CA GLU A 648 3.58 -19.81 -18.22
C GLU A 648 4.99 -19.42 -17.72
N ASN A 649 5.67 -18.53 -18.44
CA ASN A 649 7.02 -18.05 -18.11
C ASN A 649 7.00 -16.71 -17.37
N GLY A 650 5.81 -16.15 -17.10
CA GLY A 650 5.67 -14.83 -16.46
C GLY A 650 5.82 -13.66 -17.41
N ASP A 651 5.71 -13.87 -18.72
CA ASP A 651 5.77 -12.83 -19.73
C ASP A 651 4.38 -12.33 -20.11
N ARG A 652 4.19 -11.01 -20.18
CA ARG A 652 2.92 -10.47 -20.64
C ARG A 652 2.65 -10.84 -22.10
N LEU A 653 1.43 -11.25 -22.38
CA LEU A 653 0.86 -11.38 -23.71
C LEU A 653 0.20 -10.06 -24.11
N GLY A 654 1.02 -9.10 -24.55
CA GLY A 654 0.56 -7.77 -24.92
C GLY A 654 0.31 -7.58 -26.42
N SER A 655 0.21 -6.31 -26.82
CA SER A 655 0.00 -5.90 -28.20
C SER A 655 0.85 -4.67 -28.50
N PHE A 656 1.11 -4.43 -29.79
CA PHE A 656 1.99 -3.34 -30.23
C PHE A 656 1.21 -2.27 -30.98
N GLU A 657 1.47 -1.00 -30.67
CA GLU A 657 1.16 0.12 -31.54
C GLU A 657 2.33 0.34 -32.52
N ILE A 658 2.01 0.60 -33.79
CA ILE A 658 3.02 1.03 -34.77
C ILE A 658 2.97 2.54 -34.83
N LYS A 659 4.04 3.19 -34.39
CA LYS A 659 4.23 4.64 -34.48
C LYS A 659 5.14 5.00 -35.63
N ASN A 660 4.89 6.15 -36.25
CA ASN A 660 5.71 6.67 -37.33
C ASN A 660 6.16 8.07 -36.98
N LEU A 661 7.47 8.25 -36.83
CA LEU A 661 8.04 9.55 -36.49
C LEU A 661 7.83 10.53 -37.66
N GLN A 662 7.06 11.60 -37.43
CA GLN A 662 6.76 12.61 -38.46
C GLN A 662 7.04 14.04 -38.00
N PHE A 663 7.37 14.91 -38.96
CA PHE A 663 7.43 16.35 -38.72
C PHE A 663 6.08 17.03 -38.84
N SER A 664 5.63 17.62 -37.74
CA SER A 664 4.52 18.56 -37.72
C SER A 664 5.03 20.00 -37.88
N GLN A 665 4.82 20.60 -39.06
CA GLN A 665 4.97 22.05 -39.24
C GLN A 665 3.70 22.75 -38.72
N SER A 666 3.66 23.09 -37.43
CA SER A 666 2.59 23.96 -36.93
C SER A 666 2.76 25.39 -37.49
N ARG A 667 1.66 26.03 -37.92
CA ARG A 667 1.61 27.36 -38.58
C ARG A 667 2.15 28.55 -37.74
N ARG A 668 2.76 28.32 -36.57
CA ARG A 668 3.40 29.34 -35.74
C ARG A 668 4.79 28.87 -35.29
N ARG A 669 5.82 29.04 -36.13
CA ARG A 669 7.28 29.13 -35.82
C ARG A 669 7.84 28.33 -34.61
N ARG A 670 7.26 27.20 -34.24
CA ARG A 670 7.80 26.22 -33.30
C ARG A 670 7.59 24.84 -33.89
N ARG A 671 8.70 24.15 -34.16
CA ARG A 671 8.74 22.75 -34.57
C ARG A 671 8.36 21.93 -33.33
N ARG A 672 7.39 21.02 -33.46
CA ARG A 672 7.04 20.02 -32.44
C ARG A 672 7.25 18.64 -33.05
N LEU A 673 7.81 17.72 -32.26
CA LEU A 673 7.81 16.30 -32.56
C LEU A 673 6.38 15.76 -32.34
N SER A 674 5.97 14.81 -33.16
CA SER A 674 4.79 13.99 -32.92
C SER A 674 5.14 12.55 -33.31
N LEU A 675 5.01 11.63 -32.36
CA LEU A 675 5.27 10.20 -32.51
C LEU A 675 4.00 9.43 -32.85
#